data_AF-A0A9W3AL93-F1
#
_entry.id   AF-A0A9W3AL93-F1
#
_cell.length_a   1.000
_cell.length_b   1.000
_cell.length_c   1.000
_cell.angle_alpha   90.00
_cell.angle_beta   90.00
_cell.angle_gamma   90.00
#
_symmetry.space_group_name_H-M   'P 1'
#
loop_
_entity.id
_entity.type
_entity.pdbx_description
1 polymer ?
#
loop_
_entity_poly.entity_id
_entity_poly.type
_entity_poly.pdbx_seq_one_letter_code
_entity_poly.pdbx_strand_id
1 'polypeptide(L)'
;MSSFQFLLFFSFFQLMIHKVNSSYCNTTNATSLTPYGQPCSSSLNCITSYCLSSLCLCPSGTYFDQCSLTCQVRCNATFQSSSIRSGIISGVDYPYNFEPYSCTWTIQPYWSSQYVTFTLTDVHLLGFGCSYGSIEIYSSSTRLYSICSSSLSERFFVTFSTTLRIVVTLRYSGYRGFQGRYSIHDNVSSRNDRSGIIANVGYPWLYTSGTLTTWNIIAQPDHIVTLNISSVGYSYLYINGGNGNVLVSYPTTVVSTRNSLLVNSLNQYNTGFFYATYMTHGKFYNEVCASTNQCDFGLVCSGSRCACSSNEYYDQSSKTCLLKKSHGDTCSTSVSGMCMTYLTCRLDRYSVYRCLCSSYTYVYLNTCLSDNNLIASVSTDSLIATNFIFVKLNSSVQVTVTYNVSWTSHLNPTDRGYNMTSSRDVYAAPLTPATDYTFIITTILPADNYYQTKSYQNSYNMATRRLYDNACSTTSQCDERLECVNGKCGCQSHSFYNTATQTCQNSLSHGQTCSPSVSRMCQTHLTCRLDRYNSYRCLCSTITHFYLGSCLLDSNLIVYDSSDSVVEPKFMYLKMNNSAQFSVMYNVSWISVLNASDRGYNTTSSRDVYLSPLTPATDYNITIASTLPSDSYYFVKFIRNTILKATKSSYGYLCTMTILCEKGLDCVNGLCGCLSDFYYNEPSKSCQKKLHYGYDCNATKECQDSLSCTGGRCKCLTGQYYHTNNRSCYSFKLYGMQCDATIRDMCKDPDFVCTSDAHGLSRCLCSFNTFYDGFTCSHNLVSEMELSINQVNLTFHKAFGLRSFNLSWSATGNSHDYGSQFINGNLISIQKLTPGQQYIFTVATSLTSESEYENNKTLQSRFSLVTYPASPGKLWLERSQLNKSPYILKFNQSQGVVNSYQVTIKTVNLMHEVIIRRVTNPEVITFDLYPNTQYIYEIIAYNMLGNQSAATTGNFMITADSPTQAQVRFKS
;
A
#
# COMPACT_ATOMS: atom_id res chain seq x y z
N MET A 1 26.39 -71.68 48.76
CA MET A 1 25.76 -70.35 48.89
C MET A 1 25.23 -70.00 47.50
N SER A 2 24.05 -70.52 47.13
CA SER A 2 22.71 -69.89 47.22
C SER A 2 22.59 -68.68 46.27
N SER A 3 21.73 -68.58 45.26
CA SER A 3 20.47 -69.24 44.93
C SER A 3 19.94 -68.71 43.57
N PHE A 4 19.29 -69.59 42.80
CA PHE A 4 18.07 -69.38 42.00
C PHE A 4 17.99 -68.56 40.67
N GLN A 5 17.40 -69.26 39.68
CA GLN A 5 16.32 -68.86 38.72
C GLN A 5 16.62 -68.24 37.32
N PHE A 6 16.51 -69.11 36.30
CA PHE A 6 15.49 -69.11 35.21
C PHE A 6 15.12 -67.80 34.48
N LEU A 7 15.37 -67.71 33.16
CA LEU A 7 14.36 -67.72 32.07
C LEU A 7 14.91 -67.30 30.68
N LEU A 8 14.60 -68.15 29.69
CA LEU A 8 14.20 -67.86 28.30
C LEU A 8 15.15 -67.12 27.33
N PHE A 9 15.82 -67.93 26.51
CA PHE A 9 16.15 -67.58 25.11
C PHE A 9 14.89 -67.74 24.25
N PHE A 10 14.37 -66.64 23.70
CA PHE A 10 13.38 -66.65 22.62
C PHE A 10 14.09 -66.51 21.27
N SER A 11 13.70 -67.40 20.36
CA SER A 11 14.07 -67.49 18.95
C SER A 11 13.82 -66.20 18.18
N PHE A 12 14.83 -65.77 17.42
CA PHE A 12 14.70 -64.84 16.31
C PHE A 12 13.82 -65.48 15.22
N PHE A 13 12.54 -65.08 15.17
CA PHE A 13 11.74 -65.18 13.95
C PHE A 13 11.83 -63.84 13.23
N GLN A 14 12.34 -63.86 11.99
CA GLN A 14 12.28 -62.73 11.08
C GLN A 14 10.82 -62.30 10.90
N LEU A 15 10.49 -61.08 11.35
CA LEU A 15 9.45 -60.30 10.71
C LEU A 15 10.13 -59.45 9.64
N MET A 16 9.83 -59.80 8.40
CA MET A 16 10.14 -59.02 7.20
C MET A 16 9.66 -57.58 7.39
N ILE A 17 10.58 -56.70 7.73
CA ILE A 17 10.43 -55.26 7.53
C ILE A 17 10.44 -55.08 6.01
N HIS A 18 9.26 -54.98 5.40
CA HIS A 18 9.16 -54.36 4.09
C HIS A 18 9.59 -52.90 4.25
N LYS A 19 10.86 -52.64 3.94
CA LYS A 19 11.40 -51.32 3.64
C LYS A 19 10.62 -50.80 2.41
N VAL A 20 9.54 -50.08 2.66
CA VAL A 20 8.94 -49.25 1.62
C VAL A 20 9.91 -48.07 1.41
N ASN A 21 10.39 -47.94 0.17
CA ASN A 21 11.26 -46.85 -0.25
C ASN A 21 10.64 -45.49 0.13
N SER A 22 11.36 -44.72 0.94
CA SER A 22 10.98 -43.41 1.46
C SER A 22 11.16 -42.27 0.45
N SER A 23 10.87 -42.49 -0.84
CA SER A 23 11.19 -41.55 -1.92
C SER A 23 9.99 -40.93 -2.65
N TYR A 24 8.75 -41.13 -2.18
CA TYR A 24 7.55 -40.68 -2.91
C TYR A 24 6.60 -39.71 -2.19
N CYS A 25 6.90 -39.26 -0.97
CA CYS A 25 6.11 -38.23 -0.30
C CYS A 25 6.89 -36.90 -0.32
N ASN A 26 6.60 -36.06 -1.32
CA ASN A 26 7.23 -34.75 -1.48
C ASN A 26 6.43 -33.70 -0.70
N THR A 27 6.68 -33.56 0.59
CA THR A 27 6.03 -32.55 1.44
C THR A 27 7.05 -31.46 1.83
N THR A 28 6.89 -30.28 1.24
CA THR A 28 7.59 -29.06 1.67
C THR A 28 7.00 -28.58 3.00
N ASN A 29 7.79 -28.61 4.06
CA ASN A 29 7.37 -28.22 5.41
C ASN A 29 7.25 -26.70 5.56
N ALA A 30 6.04 -26.25 5.92
CA ALA A 30 5.81 -25.01 6.64
C ALA A 30 4.62 -25.20 7.60
N THR A 31 4.86 -25.86 8.74
CA THR A 31 3.91 -25.90 9.85
C THR A 31 4.61 -25.48 11.13
N SER A 32 4.02 -24.56 11.88
CA SER A 32 4.53 -24.03 13.16
C SER A 32 4.35 -24.98 14.36
N LEU A 33 4.05 -26.26 14.13
CA LEU A 33 3.74 -27.26 15.16
C LEU A 33 4.91 -28.25 15.35
N THR A 34 5.08 -28.71 16.58
CA THR A 34 6.14 -29.63 17.00
C THR A 34 5.94 -31.03 16.41
N PRO A 35 6.95 -31.61 15.71
CA PRO A 35 6.83 -32.91 15.01
C PRO A 35 6.58 -34.12 15.92
N TYR A 36 6.10 -35.22 15.34
CA TYR A 36 5.98 -36.51 16.03
C TYR A 36 7.34 -36.96 16.63
N GLY A 37 7.31 -37.45 17.86
CA GLY A 37 8.48 -37.89 18.63
C GLY A 37 9.31 -36.77 19.26
N GLN A 38 8.92 -35.50 19.09
CA GLN A 38 9.63 -34.35 19.67
C GLN A 38 9.05 -33.91 21.02
N PRO A 39 9.84 -33.22 21.86
CA PRO A 39 9.40 -32.79 23.18
C PRO A 39 8.22 -31.82 23.14
N CYS A 40 7.26 -31.99 24.04
CA CYS A 40 6.08 -31.12 24.13
C CYS A 40 5.75 -30.73 25.57
N SER A 41 5.26 -29.51 25.71
CA SER A 41 4.70 -28.97 26.96
C SER A 41 3.17 -28.99 26.98
N SER A 42 2.52 -29.07 25.83
CA SER A 42 1.07 -29.20 25.72
C SER A 42 0.68 -29.90 24.42
N SER A 43 -0.51 -30.52 24.42
CA SER A 43 -1.09 -31.18 23.23
C SER A 43 -1.36 -30.22 22.07
N LEU A 44 -1.55 -28.92 22.34
CA LEU A 44 -1.77 -27.89 21.30
C LEU A 44 -0.52 -27.60 20.46
N ASN A 45 0.67 -27.92 20.99
CA ASN A 45 1.93 -27.65 20.33
C ASN A 45 2.35 -28.79 19.39
N CYS A 46 1.69 -29.95 19.45
CA CYS A 46 2.07 -31.11 18.66
C CYS A 46 1.35 -31.17 17.32
N ILE A 47 2.06 -31.60 16.28
CA ILE A 47 1.47 -31.93 14.97
C ILE A 47 0.42 -33.05 15.09
N THR A 48 0.60 -33.96 16.05
CA THR A 48 -0.36 -35.02 16.39
C THR A 48 -1.49 -34.56 17.30
N SER A 49 -1.48 -33.30 17.75
CA SER A 49 -2.40 -32.75 18.75
C SER A 49 -2.47 -33.56 20.06
N TYR A 50 -1.45 -34.36 20.37
CA TYR A 50 -1.43 -35.25 21.53
C TYR A 50 -0.01 -35.34 22.13
N CYS A 51 0.12 -34.84 23.36
CA CYS A 51 1.36 -34.85 24.13
C CYS A 51 1.25 -35.90 25.25
N LEU A 52 2.08 -36.94 25.22
CA LEU A 52 2.13 -37.98 26.25
C LEU A 52 3.58 -38.16 26.71
N SER A 53 3.79 -38.14 28.02
CA SER A 53 5.13 -38.26 28.61
C SER A 53 6.13 -37.25 28.05
N SER A 54 5.67 -36.01 27.85
CA SER A 54 6.45 -34.90 27.28
C SER A 54 6.93 -35.12 25.84
N LEU A 55 6.35 -36.06 25.10
CA LEU A 55 6.63 -36.29 23.67
C LEU A 55 5.34 -36.20 22.84
N CYS A 56 5.44 -35.62 21.64
CA CYS A 56 4.35 -35.62 20.68
C CYS A 56 4.16 -37.04 20.15
N LEU A 57 3.13 -37.74 20.61
CA LEU A 57 2.86 -39.13 20.26
C LEU A 57 1.48 -39.26 19.63
N CYS A 58 1.16 -40.45 19.13
CA CYS A 58 -0.19 -40.80 18.73
C CYS A 58 -0.92 -41.49 19.90
N PRO A 59 -2.22 -41.24 20.06
CA PRO A 59 -3.05 -41.86 21.09
C PRO A 59 -3.13 -43.38 20.94
N SER A 60 -3.35 -44.09 22.05
CA SER A 60 -3.55 -45.54 22.06
C SER A 60 -4.62 -45.98 21.06
N GLY A 61 -4.29 -46.95 20.20
CA GLY A 61 -5.16 -47.45 19.13
C GLY A 61 -4.99 -46.76 17.77
N THR A 62 -4.14 -45.73 17.69
CA THR A 62 -3.78 -45.05 16.43
C THR A 62 -2.28 -45.19 16.12
N TYR A 63 -1.88 -44.89 14.88
CA TYR A 63 -0.48 -44.83 14.46
C TYR A 63 -0.21 -43.55 13.67
N PHE A 64 1.04 -43.07 13.68
CA PHE A 64 1.42 -41.87 12.93
C PHE A 64 1.69 -42.23 11.47
N ASP A 65 0.92 -41.67 10.53
CA ASP A 65 1.21 -41.77 9.11
C ASP A 65 2.12 -40.60 8.68
N GLN A 66 3.28 -40.94 8.11
CA GLN A 66 4.28 -39.96 7.69
C GLN A 66 3.89 -39.21 6.42
N CYS A 67 3.03 -39.79 5.57
CA CYS A 67 2.60 -39.13 4.33
C CYS A 67 1.41 -38.20 4.56
N SER A 68 0.47 -38.53 5.46
CA SER A 68 -0.60 -37.61 5.85
C SER A 68 -0.26 -36.70 7.04
N LEU A 69 0.87 -36.92 7.71
CA LEU A 69 1.30 -36.22 8.94
C LEU A 69 0.25 -36.23 10.07
N THR A 70 -0.59 -37.26 10.14
CA THR A 70 -1.69 -37.36 11.12
C THR A 70 -1.76 -38.74 11.77
N CYS A 71 -2.36 -38.82 12.96
CA CYS A 71 -2.65 -40.11 13.60
C CYS A 71 -3.87 -40.80 12.94
N GLN A 72 -3.69 -42.04 12.49
CA GLN A 72 -4.74 -42.85 11.86
C GLN A 72 -5.18 -44.01 12.74
N VAL A 73 -6.48 -44.35 12.72
CA VAL A 73 -7.04 -45.47 13.49
C VAL A 73 -6.68 -46.79 12.82
N ARG A 74 -6.13 -47.74 13.58
CA ARG A 74 -5.75 -49.07 13.04
C ARG A 74 -6.97 -49.86 12.58
N CYS A 75 -6.78 -50.68 11.54
CA CYS A 75 -7.74 -51.69 11.13
C CYS A 75 -8.09 -52.62 12.32
N ASN A 76 -9.37 -52.97 12.46
CA ASN A 76 -9.92 -53.81 13.55
C ASN A 76 -9.79 -53.22 14.95
N ALA A 77 -9.66 -51.89 15.06
CA ALA A 77 -9.63 -51.20 16.34
C ALA A 77 -11.02 -50.75 16.81
N THR A 78 -11.24 -50.86 18.12
CA THR A 78 -12.31 -50.15 18.84
C THR A 78 -11.68 -48.97 19.58
N PHE A 79 -12.13 -47.77 19.27
CA PHE A 79 -11.61 -46.52 19.82
C PHE A 79 -12.67 -45.88 20.73
N GLN A 80 -12.35 -45.78 22.02
CA GLN A 80 -13.17 -45.09 23.01
C GLN A 80 -12.52 -43.73 23.33
N SER A 81 -13.17 -42.62 22.97
CA SER A 81 -12.53 -41.31 23.04
C SER A 81 -13.09 -40.42 24.15
N SER A 82 -12.26 -40.09 25.13
CA SER A 82 -12.52 -39.03 26.12
C SER A 82 -11.85 -37.69 25.78
N SER A 83 -10.79 -37.71 24.96
CA SER A 83 -9.93 -36.53 24.69
C SER A 83 -9.86 -36.11 23.22
N ILE A 84 -10.22 -36.99 22.26
CA ILE A 84 -10.05 -36.73 20.82
C ILE A 84 -11.40 -36.73 20.13
N ARG A 85 -11.87 -35.53 19.82
CA ARG A 85 -13.20 -35.32 19.25
C ARG A 85 -13.23 -35.41 17.72
N SER A 86 -12.13 -35.70 17.04
CA SER A 86 -12.12 -35.94 15.59
C SER A 86 -10.90 -36.74 15.12
N GLY A 87 -10.96 -37.38 13.96
CA GLY A 87 -9.84 -38.15 13.39
C GLY A 87 -10.08 -38.64 11.96
N ILE A 88 -9.05 -39.25 11.35
CA ILE A 88 -9.10 -39.80 9.98
C ILE A 88 -9.17 -41.32 10.03
N ILE A 89 -10.01 -41.90 9.17
CA ILE A 89 -10.10 -43.33 8.90
C ILE A 89 -9.82 -43.53 7.41
N SER A 90 -8.89 -44.41 7.09
CA SER A 90 -8.55 -44.74 5.71
C SER A 90 -8.30 -46.24 5.53
N GLY A 91 -8.26 -46.68 4.27
CA GLY A 91 -7.82 -48.02 3.92
C GLY A 91 -6.37 -48.28 4.34
N VAL A 92 -6.02 -49.56 4.57
CA VAL A 92 -4.74 -49.96 5.19
C VAL A 92 -3.51 -49.36 4.53
N ASP A 93 -3.51 -49.17 3.20
CA ASP A 93 -2.43 -48.54 2.44
C ASP A 93 -2.94 -47.44 1.47
N TYR A 94 -3.97 -46.68 1.84
CA TYR A 94 -4.47 -45.59 0.99
C TYR A 94 -3.35 -44.55 0.74
N PRO A 95 -3.14 -44.06 -0.51
CA PRO A 95 -3.92 -44.29 -1.73
C PRO A 95 -3.42 -45.44 -2.64
N TYR A 96 -2.41 -46.21 -2.23
CA TYR A 96 -1.70 -47.15 -3.10
C TYR A 96 -2.28 -48.57 -3.08
N ASN A 97 -2.90 -48.97 -1.96
CA ASN A 97 -3.60 -50.22 -1.70
C ASN A 97 -3.09 -51.47 -2.44
N PHE A 98 -2.15 -52.17 -1.79
CA PHE A 98 -1.40 -53.25 -2.41
C PHE A 98 -2.08 -54.63 -2.32
N GLU A 99 -2.96 -54.88 -1.33
CA GLU A 99 -3.57 -56.20 -1.10
C GLU A 99 -5.08 -56.16 -0.72
N PRO A 100 -5.84 -57.25 -0.98
CA PRO A 100 -7.19 -57.44 -0.44
C PRO A 100 -7.21 -57.42 1.10
N TYR A 101 -8.21 -56.76 1.71
CA TYR A 101 -8.35 -56.72 3.17
C TYR A 101 -9.81 -56.63 3.62
N SER A 102 -10.05 -57.04 4.88
CA SER A 102 -11.32 -56.82 5.58
C SER A 102 -11.06 -56.16 6.93
N CYS A 103 -11.58 -54.96 7.10
CA CYS A 103 -11.32 -54.12 8.27
C CYS A 103 -12.61 -53.60 8.89
N THR A 104 -12.67 -53.58 10.21
CA THR A 104 -13.72 -52.90 10.97
C THR A 104 -13.13 -51.81 11.85
N TRP A 105 -13.74 -50.63 11.86
CA TRP A 105 -13.43 -49.55 12.78
C TRP A 105 -14.65 -49.26 13.64
N THR A 106 -14.49 -49.16 14.96
CA THR A 106 -15.58 -48.81 15.87
C THR A 106 -15.19 -47.59 16.69
N ILE A 107 -16.02 -46.55 16.70
CA ILE A 107 -15.81 -45.30 17.44
C ILE A 107 -16.91 -45.17 18.49
N GLN A 108 -16.49 -45.06 19.75
CA GLN A 108 -17.38 -44.91 20.91
C GLN A 108 -17.02 -43.62 21.69
N PRO A 109 -17.90 -42.61 21.66
CA PRO A 109 -17.87 -41.48 22.57
C PRO A 109 -17.94 -41.92 24.01
N TYR A 110 -17.35 -41.12 24.90
CA TYR A 110 -17.33 -41.40 26.32
C TYR A 110 -18.68 -41.14 27.00
N TRP A 111 -19.49 -40.20 26.49
CA TRP A 111 -20.80 -39.87 27.06
C TRP A 111 -21.96 -40.36 26.19
N SER A 112 -23.04 -40.80 26.85
CA SER A 112 -24.25 -41.29 26.17
C SER A 112 -25.06 -40.20 25.45
N SER A 113 -24.78 -38.93 25.74
CA SER A 113 -25.39 -37.74 25.12
C SER A 113 -24.66 -37.26 23.86
N GLN A 114 -23.64 -37.98 23.42
CA GLN A 114 -22.81 -37.64 22.26
C GLN A 114 -23.17 -38.48 21.04
N TYR A 115 -22.98 -37.89 19.86
CA TYR A 115 -23.10 -38.56 18.57
C TYR A 115 -21.83 -38.39 17.75
N VAL A 116 -21.66 -39.24 16.74
CA VAL A 116 -20.52 -39.24 15.84
C VAL A 116 -20.98 -38.82 14.45
N THR A 117 -20.26 -37.91 13.83
CA THR A 117 -20.39 -37.57 12.42
C THR A 117 -19.25 -38.21 11.65
N PHE A 118 -19.50 -38.59 10.40
CA PHE A 118 -18.51 -39.16 9.52
C PHE A 118 -18.65 -38.60 8.12
N THR A 119 -17.59 -38.02 7.59
CA THR A 119 -17.51 -37.52 6.21
C THR A 119 -16.60 -38.42 5.41
N LEU A 120 -17.13 -39.06 4.38
CA LEU A 120 -16.36 -39.84 3.44
C LEU A 120 -15.87 -38.93 2.31
N THR A 121 -14.55 -38.82 2.14
CA THR A 121 -13.90 -37.81 1.30
C THR A 121 -13.37 -38.38 -0.02
N ASP A 122 -12.88 -39.62 -0.03
CA ASP A 122 -12.52 -40.33 -1.27
C ASP A 122 -12.99 -41.79 -1.20
N VAL A 123 -13.49 -42.30 -2.33
CA VAL A 123 -13.92 -43.69 -2.51
C VAL A 123 -13.55 -44.16 -3.90
N HIS A 124 -12.72 -45.19 -3.95
CA HIS A 124 -12.30 -45.85 -5.17
C HIS A 124 -12.43 -47.37 -5.01
N LEU A 125 -13.53 -47.93 -5.52
CA LEU A 125 -13.94 -49.34 -5.36
C LEU A 125 -14.54 -49.90 -6.67
N LEU A 126 -14.57 -51.23 -6.80
CA LEU A 126 -15.20 -51.93 -7.95
C LEU A 126 -16.68 -52.26 -7.71
N GLY A 127 -17.56 -51.72 -8.58
CA GLY A 127 -19.01 -51.56 -8.35
C GLY A 127 -20.02 -52.64 -8.77
N PHE A 128 -19.62 -53.85 -9.18
CA PHE A 128 -20.61 -54.88 -9.52
C PHE A 128 -21.16 -55.59 -8.26
N GLY A 129 -22.41 -55.27 -7.88
CA GLY A 129 -23.21 -56.01 -6.89
C GLY A 129 -22.72 -55.98 -5.44
N CYS A 130 -21.80 -55.08 -5.08
CA CYS A 130 -21.13 -55.01 -3.78
C CYS A 130 -20.43 -56.31 -3.33
N SER A 131 -20.20 -57.27 -4.24
CA SER A 131 -19.57 -58.55 -3.93
C SER A 131 -18.04 -58.53 -3.93
N TYR A 132 -17.46 -57.50 -4.57
CA TYR A 132 -16.00 -57.38 -4.78
C TYR A 132 -15.33 -56.33 -3.90
N GLY A 133 -16.07 -55.30 -3.53
CA GLY A 133 -15.64 -54.27 -2.62
C GLY A 133 -16.85 -53.57 -2.01
N SER A 134 -16.86 -53.36 -0.70
CA SER A 134 -17.94 -52.66 -0.01
C SER A 134 -17.43 -51.89 1.20
N ILE A 135 -17.93 -50.68 1.38
CA ILE A 135 -17.83 -49.90 2.62
C ILE A 135 -19.23 -49.82 3.21
N GLU A 136 -19.41 -50.41 4.37
CA GLU A 136 -20.66 -50.40 5.12
C GLU A 136 -20.50 -49.55 6.38
N ILE A 137 -21.44 -48.61 6.56
CA ILE A 137 -21.43 -47.67 7.68
C ILE A 137 -22.62 -48.01 8.56
N TYR A 138 -22.37 -48.16 9.85
CA TYR A 138 -23.34 -48.56 10.87
C TYR A 138 -23.38 -47.54 12.01
N SER A 139 -24.57 -47.34 12.56
CA SER A 139 -24.79 -46.68 13.84
C SER A 139 -25.20 -47.75 14.84
N SER A 140 -24.29 -48.15 15.73
CA SER A 140 -24.39 -49.39 16.51
C SER A 140 -24.59 -50.62 15.60
N SER A 141 -25.75 -51.28 15.65
CA SER A 141 -26.09 -52.46 14.84
C SER A 141 -26.84 -52.14 13.55
N THR A 142 -27.41 -50.94 13.40
CA THR A 142 -28.19 -50.58 12.20
C THR A 142 -27.28 -50.05 11.10
N ARG A 143 -27.40 -50.61 9.90
CA ARG A 143 -26.65 -50.15 8.72
C ARG A 143 -27.24 -48.83 8.22
N LEU A 144 -26.46 -47.75 8.28
CA LEU A 144 -26.83 -46.45 7.72
C LEU A 144 -26.67 -46.45 6.20
N TYR A 145 -25.59 -47.05 5.68
CA TYR A 145 -25.29 -46.99 4.26
C TYR A 145 -24.36 -48.12 3.81
N SER A 146 -24.45 -48.54 2.54
CA SER A 146 -23.50 -49.45 1.90
C SER A 146 -23.04 -48.84 0.57
N ILE A 147 -21.74 -48.77 0.34
CA ILE A 147 -21.10 -48.15 -0.81
C ILE A 147 -20.22 -49.19 -1.48
N CYS A 148 -20.42 -49.41 -2.76
CA CYS A 148 -19.58 -50.34 -3.51
C CYS A 148 -19.08 -49.82 -4.85
N SER A 149 -19.44 -48.61 -5.27
CA SER A 149 -18.91 -47.97 -6.48
C SER A 149 -18.02 -46.78 -6.15
N SER A 150 -17.06 -46.48 -7.03
CA SER A 150 -16.30 -45.24 -6.99
C SER A 150 -17.24 -44.03 -7.07
N SER A 151 -17.15 -43.13 -6.09
CA SER A 151 -17.89 -41.87 -6.10
C SER A 151 -16.97 -40.71 -5.73
N LEU A 152 -16.92 -39.69 -6.59
CA LEU A 152 -16.11 -38.47 -6.37
C LEU A 152 -16.82 -37.42 -5.48
N SER A 153 -18.05 -37.67 -5.07
CA SER A 153 -18.82 -36.75 -4.21
C SER A 153 -18.58 -37.08 -2.74
N GLU A 154 -18.18 -36.09 -1.94
CA GLU A 154 -18.14 -36.21 -0.48
C GLU A 154 -19.51 -36.63 0.07
N ARG A 155 -19.53 -37.55 1.05
CA ARG A 155 -20.77 -38.01 1.69
C ARG A 155 -20.70 -37.83 3.20
N PHE A 156 -21.76 -37.27 3.78
CA PHE A 156 -21.84 -36.95 5.20
C PHE A 156 -22.84 -37.89 5.91
N PHE A 157 -22.45 -38.41 7.07
CA PHE A 157 -23.23 -39.34 7.89
C PHE A 157 -23.26 -38.88 9.34
N VAL A 158 -24.39 -39.09 10.02
CA VAL A 158 -24.54 -38.79 11.46
C VAL A 158 -25.12 -40.00 12.17
N THR A 159 -24.48 -40.49 13.22
CA THR A 159 -24.99 -41.63 14.01
C THR A 159 -26.20 -41.21 14.84
N PHE A 160 -27.16 -42.11 14.99
CA PHE A 160 -28.30 -41.94 15.91
C PHE A 160 -28.06 -42.57 17.29
N SER A 161 -27.00 -43.36 17.41
CA SER A 161 -26.49 -43.87 18.68
C SER A 161 -25.12 -43.26 18.97
N THR A 162 -24.57 -43.58 20.13
CA THR A 162 -23.21 -43.16 20.47
C THR A 162 -22.18 -43.87 19.59
N THR A 163 -22.44 -45.04 19.03
CA THR A 163 -21.39 -45.82 18.36
C THR A 163 -21.43 -45.69 16.83
N LEU A 164 -20.32 -45.28 16.21
CA LEU A 164 -20.09 -45.43 14.75
C LEU A 164 -19.32 -46.72 14.50
N ARG A 165 -19.75 -47.53 13.54
CA ARG A 165 -19.00 -48.71 13.09
C ARG A 165 -18.88 -48.72 11.58
N ILE A 166 -17.66 -48.87 11.05
CA ILE A 166 -17.37 -48.89 9.62
C ILE A 166 -16.77 -50.25 9.29
N VAL A 167 -17.33 -50.95 8.32
CA VAL A 167 -16.85 -52.25 7.84
C VAL A 167 -16.46 -52.10 6.39
N VAL A 168 -15.22 -52.45 6.06
CA VAL A 168 -14.72 -52.40 4.69
C VAL A 168 -14.21 -53.76 4.29
N THR A 169 -14.69 -54.22 3.15
CA THR A 169 -14.24 -55.45 2.50
C THR A 169 -13.73 -55.11 1.12
N LEU A 170 -12.49 -55.49 0.82
CA LEU A 170 -11.88 -55.40 -0.51
C LEU A 170 -11.32 -56.76 -0.88
N ARG A 171 -11.81 -57.33 -1.98
CA ARG A 171 -11.42 -58.69 -2.42
C ARG A 171 -10.33 -58.71 -3.51
N TYR A 172 -9.97 -57.55 -4.06
CA TYR A 172 -8.97 -57.40 -5.14
C TYR A 172 -8.06 -56.20 -4.88
N SER A 173 -6.80 -56.31 -5.30
CA SER A 173 -5.80 -55.22 -5.27
C SER A 173 -5.96 -54.26 -6.47
N GLY A 174 -5.31 -53.09 -6.42
CA GLY A 174 -5.30 -52.12 -7.53
C GLY A 174 -6.33 -50.98 -7.44
N TYR A 175 -7.07 -50.87 -6.33
CA TYR A 175 -7.99 -49.76 -6.08
C TYR A 175 -7.54 -48.96 -4.88
N ARG A 176 -7.45 -47.62 -5.00
CA ARG A 176 -6.95 -46.72 -3.95
C ARG A 176 -7.62 -46.88 -2.57
N GLY A 177 -8.84 -47.41 -2.51
CA GLY A 177 -9.56 -47.68 -1.27
C GLY A 177 -10.47 -46.52 -0.89
N PHE A 178 -10.40 -46.07 0.36
CA PHE A 178 -11.21 -44.95 0.83
C PHE A 178 -10.48 -44.10 1.87
N GLN A 179 -10.95 -42.87 2.02
CA GLN A 179 -10.59 -42.01 3.13
C GLN A 179 -11.83 -41.29 3.64
N GLY A 180 -11.94 -41.14 4.95
CA GLY A 180 -12.98 -40.36 5.60
C GLY A 180 -12.52 -39.79 6.94
N ARG A 181 -13.33 -38.89 7.49
CA ARG A 181 -13.05 -38.15 8.73
C ARG A 181 -14.23 -38.31 9.67
N TYR A 182 -13.99 -38.56 10.95
CA TYR A 182 -15.03 -38.60 11.97
C TYR A 182 -14.89 -37.44 12.94
N SER A 183 -16.00 -37.01 13.54
CA SER A 183 -16.03 -36.05 14.64
C SER A 183 -17.12 -36.37 15.65
N ILE A 184 -16.81 -36.23 16.95
CA ILE A 184 -17.69 -36.48 18.09
C ILE A 184 -18.27 -35.15 18.57
N HIS A 185 -19.59 -35.09 18.72
CA HIS A 185 -20.32 -33.88 19.07
C HIS A 185 -21.30 -34.13 20.21
N ASP A 186 -21.53 -33.08 21.00
CA ASP A 186 -22.59 -33.03 22.00
C ASP A 186 -23.92 -32.60 21.33
N ASN A 187 -25.06 -33.03 21.90
CA ASN A 187 -26.41 -32.69 21.38
C ASN A 187 -26.69 -31.18 21.30
N VAL A 188 -25.99 -30.36 22.08
CA VAL A 188 -25.92 -28.90 21.94
C VAL A 188 -24.50 -28.57 21.51
N SER A 189 -24.30 -28.29 20.22
CA SER A 189 -22.96 -28.02 19.68
C SER A 189 -22.78 -26.53 19.38
N SER A 190 -21.82 -25.89 20.05
CA SER A 190 -21.24 -24.64 19.57
C SER A 190 -20.27 -24.95 18.43
N ARG A 191 -20.37 -24.18 17.35
CA ARG A 191 -19.59 -24.35 16.12
C ARG A 191 -18.83 -23.06 15.87
N ASN A 192 -17.52 -23.11 16.06
CA ASN A 192 -16.64 -21.94 15.91
C ASN A 192 -15.75 -22.05 14.67
N ASP A 193 -15.99 -23.08 13.84
CA ASP A 193 -15.20 -23.35 12.65
C ASP A 193 -15.51 -22.31 11.56
N ARG A 194 -14.55 -22.08 10.66
CA ARG A 194 -14.74 -21.17 9.50
C ARG A 194 -15.81 -21.66 8.54
N SER A 195 -15.98 -22.96 8.46
CA SER A 195 -17.00 -23.60 7.64
C SER A 195 -17.29 -24.98 8.16
N GLY A 196 -18.49 -25.48 7.93
CA GLY A 196 -18.82 -26.84 8.31
C GLY A 196 -20.16 -27.30 7.80
N ILE A 197 -20.51 -28.53 8.18
CA ILE A 197 -21.76 -29.20 7.80
C ILE A 197 -22.57 -29.43 9.07
N ILE A 198 -23.87 -29.16 8.99
CA ILE A 198 -24.84 -29.51 10.03
C ILE A 198 -25.99 -30.32 9.42
N ALA A 199 -26.36 -31.40 10.10
CA ALA A 199 -27.42 -32.29 9.66
C ALA A 199 -28.06 -33.02 10.84
N ASN A 200 -29.32 -33.44 10.70
CA ASN A 200 -30.01 -34.18 11.75
C ASN A 200 -29.31 -35.51 12.07
N VAL A 201 -29.46 -35.93 13.33
CA VAL A 201 -29.03 -37.23 13.85
C VAL A 201 -29.63 -38.36 13.00
N GLY A 202 -28.81 -39.27 12.48
CA GLY A 202 -29.23 -40.33 11.56
C GLY A 202 -29.13 -40.01 10.06
N TYR A 203 -28.83 -38.76 9.67
CA TYR A 203 -28.66 -38.40 8.25
C TYR A 203 -27.66 -39.34 7.53
N PRO A 204 -27.96 -39.81 6.29
CA PRO A 204 -29.08 -39.42 5.41
C PRO A 204 -30.43 -40.13 5.65
N TRP A 205 -30.50 -41.13 6.54
CA TRP A 205 -31.71 -41.94 6.75
C TRP A 205 -32.16 -41.89 8.22
N LEU A 206 -33.28 -41.23 8.49
CA LEU A 206 -33.74 -41.07 9.86
C LEU A 206 -34.60 -42.23 10.34
N TYR A 207 -34.30 -42.66 11.57
CA TYR A 207 -35.01 -43.72 12.29
C TYR A 207 -35.51 -43.25 13.67
N THR A 208 -35.40 -41.96 13.98
CA THR A 208 -35.70 -41.39 15.30
C THR A 208 -36.67 -40.22 15.22
N SER A 209 -37.88 -40.41 15.76
CA SER A 209 -38.88 -39.34 15.99
C SER A 209 -38.66 -38.64 17.32
N GLY A 210 -38.95 -37.33 17.38
CA GLY A 210 -38.94 -36.54 18.62
C GLY A 210 -37.58 -35.96 19.02
N THR A 211 -36.56 -36.02 18.15
CA THR A 211 -35.22 -35.49 18.45
C THR A 211 -35.14 -34.00 18.12
N LEU A 212 -34.80 -33.18 19.12
CA LEU A 212 -34.41 -31.79 18.96
C LEU A 212 -32.87 -31.71 18.87
N THR A 213 -32.36 -31.12 17.79
CA THR A 213 -30.92 -30.84 17.64
C THR A 213 -30.68 -29.35 17.51
N THR A 214 -29.69 -28.85 18.25
CA THR A 214 -29.35 -27.43 18.30
C THR A 214 -27.90 -27.21 17.89
N TRP A 215 -27.70 -26.33 16.91
CA TRP A 215 -26.39 -25.84 16.48
C TRP A 215 -26.29 -24.34 16.74
N ASN A 216 -25.29 -23.93 17.49
CA ASN A 216 -24.97 -22.53 17.71
C ASN A 216 -23.69 -22.19 16.96
N ILE A 217 -23.81 -21.61 15.77
CA ILE A 217 -22.67 -21.23 14.92
C ILE A 217 -22.21 -19.83 15.34
N ILE A 218 -20.96 -19.71 15.76
CA ILE A 218 -20.36 -18.49 16.28
C ILE A 218 -19.19 -18.10 15.38
N ALA A 219 -19.35 -17.01 14.63
CA ALA A 219 -18.29 -16.33 13.92
C ALA A 219 -17.48 -15.42 14.84
N GLN A 220 -16.30 -14.99 14.38
CA GLN A 220 -15.53 -13.96 15.05
C GLN A 220 -16.34 -12.65 15.17
N PRO A 221 -16.01 -11.76 16.12
CA PRO A 221 -16.64 -10.44 16.19
C PRO A 221 -16.62 -9.75 14.81
N ASP A 222 -17.72 -9.10 14.45
CA ASP A 222 -17.95 -8.42 13.16
C ASP A 222 -17.91 -9.30 11.90
N HIS A 223 -17.74 -10.62 12.05
CA HIS A 223 -17.95 -11.57 10.96
C HIS A 223 -19.41 -12.03 10.94
N ILE A 224 -19.86 -12.47 9.77
CA ILE A 224 -21.22 -13.00 9.58
C ILE A 224 -21.17 -14.49 9.26
N VAL A 225 -22.27 -15.18 9.56
CA VAL A 225 -22.49 -16.59 9.25
C VAL A 225 -23.41 -16.66 8.05
N THR A 226 -22.97 -17.32 7.00
CA THR A 226 -23.82 -17.70 5.86
C THR A 226 -24.11 -19.19 5.94
N LEU A 227 -25.39 -19.53 6.05
CA LEU A 227 -25.91 -20.88 6.06
C LEU A 227 -26.57 -21.19 4.72
N ASN A 228 -26.09 -22.20 4.03
CA ASN A 228 -26.67 -22.69 2.79
C ASN A 228 -27.42 -24.01 3.06
N ILE A 229 -28.74 -23.92 3.06
CA ILE A 229 -29.62 -25.05 3.37
C ILE A 229 -29.85 -25.85 2.10
N SER A 230 -29.33 -27.07 2.09
CA SER A 230 -29.36 -27.94 0.93
C SER A 230 -30.57 -28.89 0.93
N SER A 231 -31.05 -29.34 2.11
CA SER A 231 -32.23 -30.22 2.19
C SER A 231 -32.92 -30.21 3.57
N VAL A 232 -34.28 -30.25 3.68
CA VAL A 232 -35.11 -30.09 4.91
C VAL A 232 -36.49 -30.83 4.90
N GLY A 233 -36.60 -32.15 4.92
CA GLY A 233 -37.92 -32.83 4.89
C GLY A 233 -38.55 -32.98 6.27
N TYR A 234 -39.88 -32.85 6.43
CA TYR A 234 -40.69 -33.19 7.64
C TYR A 234 -40.11 -32.81 9.04
N SER A 235 -39.18 -31.85 9.08
CA SER A 235 -38.52 -31.34 10.28
C SER A 235 -38.89 -29.86 10.45
N TYR A 236 -39.21 -29.45 11.68
CA TYR A 236 -39.42 -28.04 11.99
C TYR A 236 -38.07 -27.37 12.22
N LEU A 237 -37.72 -26.45 11.33
CA LEU A 237 -36.49 -25.69 11.39
C LEU A 237 -36.78 -24.30 11.98
N TYR A 238 -36.03 -23.94 13.01
CA TYR A 238 -36.07 -22.64 13.63
C TYR A 238 -34.67 -22.03 13.59
N ILE A 239 -34.50 -20.96 12.81
CA ILE A 239 -33.23 -20.25 12.69
C ILE A 239 -33.37 -18.86 13.31
N ASN A 240 -32.44 -18.52 14.20
CA ASN A 240 -32.35 -17.21 14.83
C ASN A 240 -30.96 -16.61 14.60
N GLY A 241 -30.92 -15.58 13.75
CA GLY A 241 -29.71 -14.83 13.39
C GLY A 241 -29.75 -13.34 13.76
N GLY A 242 -30.76 -12.90 14.54
CA GLY A 242 -30.90 -11.53 15.00
C GLY A 242 -32.15 -10.75 14.54
N ASN A 243 -32.88 -11.21 13.52
CA ASN A 243 -34.06 -10.54 12.94
C ASN A 243 -35.38 -11.34 13.11
N GLY A 244 -35.59 -11.94 14.28
CA GLY A 244 -36.78 -12.74 14.55
C GLY A 244 -36.78 -14.12 13.90
N ASN A 245 -37.82 -14.89 14.19
CA ASN A 245 -37.93 -16.31 13.84
C ASN A 245 -38.20 -16.45 12.34
N VAL A 246 -37.26 -17.03 11.58
CA VAL A 246 -37.52 -17.37 10.17
C VAL A 246 -37.97 -18.83 10.11
N LEU A 247 -39.25 -19.04 9.76
CA LEU A 247 -39.75 -20.34 9.31
C LEU A 247 -39.36 -20.47 7.83
N VAL A 248 -38.40 -21.34 7.53
CA VAL A 248 -37.81 -21.43 6.19
C VAL A 248 -38.46 -22.55 5.38
N SER A 249 -38.98 -22.23 4.19
CA SER A 249 -39.26 -23.18 3.11
C SER A 249 -38.10 -23.24 2.11
N TYR A 250 -37.79 -24.42 1.59
CA TYR A 250 -36.67 -24.76 0.70
C TYR A 250 -36.47 -23.88 -0.55
N PRO A 251 -35.27 -23.95 -1.16
CA PRO A 251 -33.94 -23.87 -0.56
C PRO A 251 -33.52 -22.40 -0.46
N THR A 252 -32.93 -22.02 0.67
CA THR A 252 -32.56 -20.61 0.94
C THR A 252 -31.17 -20.53 1.54
N THR A 253 -30.41 -19.54 1.06
CA THR A 253 -29.23 -19.05 1.77
C THR A 253 -29.68 -18.09 2.87
N VAL A 254 -29.28 -18.35 4.11
CA VAL A 254 -29.57 -17.49 5.27
C VAL A 254 -28.27 -16.83 5.71
N VAL A 255 -28.27 -15.49 5.72
CA VAL A 255 -27.12 -14.70 6.18
C VAL A 255 -27.47 -14.10 7.54
N SER A 256 -26.63 -14.33 8.55
CA SER A 256 -26.81 -13.74 9.88
C SER A 256 -26.47 -12.25 9.85
N THR A 257 -27.20 -11.46 10.64
CA THR A 257 -26.88 -10.04 10.86
C THR A 257 -25.97 -9.81 12.07
N ARG A 258 -25.68 -10.89 12.80
CA ARG A 258 -24.79 -10.93 13.97
C ARG A 258 -23.69 -11.95 13.74
N ASN A 259 -22.70 -11.96 14.62
CA ASN A 259 -21.64 -12.96 14.65
C ASN A 259 -22.10 -14.34 15.16
N SER A 260 -23.40 -14.56 15.36
CA SER A 260 -23.94 -15.87 15.71
C SER A 260 -25.21 -16.21 14.95
N LEU A 261 -25.38 -17.50 14.70
CA LEU A 261 -26.56 -18.08 14.08
C LEU A 261 -26.96 -19.34 14.84
N LEU A 262 -28.11 -19.29 15.50
CA LEU A 262 -28.69 -20.43 16.19
C LEU A 262 -29.63 -21.18 15.24
N VAL A 263 -29.43 -22.48 15.08
CA VAL A 263 -30.23 -23.36 14.24
C VAL A 263 -30.78 -24.49 15.10
N ASN A 264 -32.09 -24.58 15.21
CA ASN A 264 -32.81 -25.64 15.90
C ASN A 264 -33.58 -26.46 14.87
N SER A 265 -33.41 -27.79 14.90
CA SER A 265 -34.17 -28.72 14.07
C SER A 265 -34.90 -29.70 14.98
N LEU A 266 -36.23 -29.69 14.91
CA LEU A 266 -37.09 -30.64 15.61
C LEU A 266 -37.67 -31.63 14.60
N ASN A 267 -37.30 -32.89 14.75
CA ASN A 267 -37.85 -33.95 13.91
C ASN A 267 -39.11 -34.54 14.54
N GLN A 268 -40.30 -34.27 13.98
CA GLN A 268 -41.56 -34.80 14.51
C GLN A 268 -41.90 -36.20 13.99
N TYR A 269 -41.37 -36.58 12.83
CA TYR A 269 -41.71 -37.83 12.15
C TYR A 269 -40.46 -38.67 11.86
N ASN A 270 -40.60 -39.99 11.73
CA ASN A 270 -39.49 -40.87 11.36
C ASN A 270 -38.93 -40.63 9.93
N THR A 271 -39.45 -39.63 9.21
CA THR A 271 -39.06 -39.29 7.83
C THR A 271 -38.43 -37.91 7.70
N GLY A 272 -38.30 -37.12 8.79
CA GLY A 272 -37.81 -35.76 8.67
C GLY A 272 -36.29 -35.66 8.65
N PHE A 273 -35.72 -34.93 7.69
CA PHE A 273 -34.28 -34.73 7.49
C PHE A 273 -33.91 -33.25 7.39
N PHE A 274 -32.69 -32.88 7.78
CA PHE A 274 -32.12 -31.56 7.48
C PHE A 274 -30.62 -31.70 7.23
N TYR A 275 -30.11 -30.94 6.25
CA TYR A 275 -28.71 -30.87 5.84
C TYR A 275 -28.40 -29.47 5.29
N ALA A 276 -27.38 -28.84 5.86
CA ALA A 276 -26.92 -27.52 5.48
C ALA A 276 -25.40 -27.39 5.65
N THR A 277 -24.80 -26.51 4.86
CA THR A 277 -23.40 -26.10 5.00
C THR A 277 -23.35 -24.67 5.49
N TYR A 278 -22.42 -24.32 6.38
CA TYR A 278 -22.22 -22.94 6.81
C TYR A 278 -20.79 -22.48 6.50
N MET A 279 -20.62 -21.17 6.33
CA MET A 279 -19.34 -20.49 6.28
C MET A 279 -19.40 -19.20 7.10
N THR A 280 -18.30 -18.86 7.76
CA THR A 280 -18.11 -17.59 8.45
C THR A 280 -17.09 -16.77 7.68
N HIS A 281 -17.41 -15.51 7.42
CA HIS A 281 -16.53 -14.61 6.68
C HIS A 281 -16.71 -13.18 7.16
N GLY A 282 -15.62 -12.41 7.02
CA GLY A 282 -15.62 -10.96 7.18
C GLY A 282 -15.83 -10.27 5.83
N LYS A 283 -15.48 -8.99 5.77
CA LYS A 283 -15.49 -8.17 4.57
C LYS A 283 -14.38 -8.57 3.60
N PHE A 284 -14.71 -8.69 2.33
CA PHE A 284 -13.80 -9.16 1.28
C PHE A 284 -12.78 -8.09 0.87
N TYR A 285 -11.80 -8.49 0.06
CA TYR A 285 -10.78 -7.58 -0.48
C TYR A 285 -11.40 -6.37 -1.16
N ASN A 286 -10.86 -5.19 -0.86
CA ASN A 286 -11.29 -3.86 -1.32
C ASN A 286 -12.62 -3.35 -0.73
N GLU A 287 -13.28 -4.08 0.17
CA GLU A 287 -14.48 -3.59 0.86
C GLU A 287 -14.14 -2.62 2.00
N VAL A 288 -15.07 -1.73 2.34
CA VAL A 288 -14.86 -0.65 3.32
C VAL A 288 -14.84 -1.21 4.73
N CYS A 289 -13.79 -0.96 5.49
CA CYS A 289 -13.61 -1.42 6.87
C CYS A 289 -13.28 -0.27 7.82
N ALA A 290 -13.66 -0.42 9.09
CA ALA A 290 -13.24 0.48 10.17
C ALA A 290 -12.13 -0.14 11.05
N SER A 291 -12.02 -1.47 11.09
CA SER A 291 -11.00 -2.19 11.84
C SER A 291 -10.66 -3.52 11.15
N THR A 292 -9.47 -4.06 11.44
CA THR A 292 -8.98 -5.34 10.90
C THR A 292 -9.92 -6.51 11.22
N ASN A 293 -10.59 -6.48 12.36
CA ASN A 293 -11.51 -7.54 12.79
C ASN A 293 -12.76 -7.65 11.90
N GLN A 294 -13.06 -6.63 11.09
CA GLN A 294 -14.16 -6.67 10.13
C GLN A 294 -13.77 -7.36 8.83
N CYS A 295 -12.48 -7.53 8.54
CA CYS A 295 -11.99 -8.07 7.28
C CYS A 295 -11.94 -9.60 7.34
N ASP A 296 -12.14 -10.23 6.18
CA ASP A 296 -12.06 -11.67 6.03
C ASP A 296 -10.64 -12.19 6.31
N PHE A 297 -10.53 -13.48 6.60
CA PHE A 297 -9.29 -14.06 7.11
C PHE A 297 -8.08 -13.83 6.20
N GLY A 298 -7.01 -13.28 6.76
CA GLY A 298 -5.77 -12.95 6.04
C GLY A 298 -5.74 -11.53 5.48
N LEU A 299 -6.82 -10.76 5.60
CA LEU A 299 -6.87 -9.35 5.25
C LEU A 299 -6.74 -8.46 6.49
N VAL A 300 -6.20 -7.27 6.28
CA VAL A 300 -6.10 -6.21 7.28
C VAL A 300 -6.82 -4.95 6.80
N CYS A 301 -7.33 -4.15 7.74
CA CYS A 301 -7.95 -2.90 7.39
C CYS A 301 -6.89 -1.83 7.15
N SER A 302 -6.64 -1.48 5.89
CA SER A 302 -5.62 -0.52 5.47
C SER A 302 -6.25 0.57 4.63
N GLY A 303 -6.11 1.83 5.06
CA GLY A 303 -6.69 2.97 4.34
C GLY A 303 -8.21 2.89 4.19
N SER A 304 -8.92 2.44 5.24
CA SER A 304 -10.38 2.20 5.28
C SER A 304 -10.91 1.10 4.36
N ARG A 305 -10.03 0.26 3.78
CA ARG A 305 -10.43 -0.90 2.98
C ARG A 305 -9.70 -2.17 3.40
N CYS A 306 -10.36 -3.31 3.28
CA CYS A 306 -9.74 -4.60 3.53
C CYS A 306 -8.71 -4.88 2.43
N ALA A 307 -7.45 -5.00 2.82
CA ALA A 307 -6.34 -5.22 1.92
C ALA A 307 -5.39 -6.25 2.53
N CYS A 308 -4.42 -6.73 1.76
CA CYS A 308 -3.35 -7.55 2.32
C CYS A 308 -2.45 -6.72 3.24
N SER A 309 -1.70 -7.41 4.11
CA SER A 309 -0.69 -6.76 4.94
C SER A 309 0.33 -6.00 4.08
N SER A 310 1.05 -5.05 4.66
CA SER A 310 1.99 -4.18 3.94
C SER A 310 3.05 -4.95 3.13
N ASN A 311 3.41 -6.16 3.59
CA ASN A 311 4.37 -7.06 2.97
C ASN A 311 3.76 -8.10 2.02
N GLU A 312 2.46 -7.99 1.73
CA GLU A 312 1.71 -8.97 0.94
C GLU A 312 0.96 -8.29 -0.21
N TYR A 313 0.65 -9.05 -1.25
CA TYR A 313 -0.19 -8.66 -2.37
C TYR A 313 -1.36 -9.62 -2.50
N TYR A 314 -2.48 -9.14 -3.03
CA TYR A 314 -3.66 -9.96 -3.25
C TYR A 314 -3.56 -10.67 -4.59
N ASP A 315 -3.55 -12.00 -4.57
CA ASP A 315 -3.65 -12.79 -5.79
C ASP A 315 -5.12 -13.07 -6.11
N GLN A 316 -5.58 -12.58 -7.26
CA GLN A 316 -6.96 -12.73 -7.71
C GLN A 316 -7.31 -14.19 -8.02
N SER A 317 -6.31 -15.00 -8.38
CA SER A 317 -6.49 -16.40 -8.80
C SER A 317 -6.76 -17.31 -7.59
N SER A 318 -5.94 -17.19 -6.54
CA SER A 318 -6.11 -17.94 -5.29
C SER A 318 -7.07 -17.28 -4.30
N LYS A 319 -7.42 -16.00 -4.50
CA LYS A 319 -8.17 -15.16 -3.55
C LYS A 319 -7.50 -15.05 -2.17
N THR A 320 -6.17 -15.12 -2.12
CA THR A 320 -5.39 -15.04 -0.87
C THR A 320 -4.29 -13.98 -0.95
N CYS A 321 -3.84 -13.53 0.23
CA CYS A 321 -2.67 -12.68 0.34
C CYS A 321 -1.39 -13.51 0.26
N LEU A 322 -0.48 -13.12 -0.62
CA LEU A 322 0.82 -13.75 -0.83
C LEU A 322 1.93 -12.75 -0.53
N LEU A 323 3.08 -13.23 -0.06
CA LEU A 323 4.23 -12.36 0.21
C LEU A 323 4.69 -11.62 -1.05
N LYS A 324 4.97 -10.33 -0.90
CA LYS A 324 5.57 -9.51 -1.96
C LYS A 324 6.92 -10.05 -2.36
N LYS A 325 7.19 -9.94 -3.65
CA LYS A 325 8.39 -10.43 -4.31
C LYS A 325 9.56 -9.45 -4.15
N SER A 326 10.74 -10.00 -3.92
CA SER A 326 11.99 -9.28 -3.68
C SER A 326 12.65 -8.86 -4.99
N HIS A 327 13.76 -8.12 -4.90
CA HIS A 327 14.52 -7.69 -6.08
C HIS A 327 15.00 -8.91 -6.90
N GLY A 328 14.77 -8.86 -8.21
CA GLY A 328 15.15 -9.93 -9.16
C GLY A 328 14.10 -11.04 -9.34
N ASP A 329 13.10 -11.12 -8.48
CA ASP A 329 12.02 -12.11 -8.60
C ASP A 329 11.11 -11.83 -9.79
N THR A 330 10.66 -12.89 -10.45
CA THR A 330 9.77 -12.80 -11.62
C THR A 330 8.39 -12.30 -11.22
N CYS A 331 7.83 -11.34 -11.96
CA CYS A 331 6.55 -10.72 -11.68
C CYS A 331 5.66 -10.67 -12.92
N SER A 332 4.37 -10.37 -12.72
CA SER A 332 3.41 -10.15 -13.80
C SER A 332 2.81 -8.75 -13.70
N THR A 333 2.69 -8.05 -14.84
CA THR A 333 2.03 -6.73 -14.91
C THR A 333 0.51 -6.83 -14.75
N SER A 334 -0.07 -8.03 -14.88
CA SER A 334 -1.49 -8.27 -14.66
C SER A 334 -1.89 -8.27 -13.17
N VAL A 335 -0.93 -8.36 -12.24
CA VAL A 335 -1.19 -8.40 -10.81
C VAL A 335 -0.58 -7.16 -10.14
N SER A 336 -1.44 -6.33 -9.55
CA SER A 336 -1.02 -5.10 -8.89
C SER A 336 -0.29 -5.38 -7.58
N GLY A 337 0.80 -4.64 -7.32
CA GLY A 337 1.48 -4.67 -6.03
C GLY A 337 2.28 -5.93 -5.71
N MET A 338 2.57 -6.79 -6.71
CA MET A 338 3.34 -8.03 -6.52
C MET A 338 4.75 -7.82 -5.95
N CYS A 339 5.36 -6.67 -6.20
CA CYS A 339 6.72 -6.36 -5.77
C CYS A 339 6.73 -5.61 -4.43
N MET A 340 7.85 -5.69 -3.71
CA MET A 340 8.11 -4.82 -2.55
C MET A 340 7.88 -3.34 -2.91
N THR A 341 7.48 -2.51 -1.95
CA THR A 341 6.98 -1.15 -2.17
C THR A 341 7.94 -0.21 -2.90
N TYR A 342 9.25 -0.45 -2.80
CA TYR A 342 10.28 0.33 -3.49
C TYR A 342 10.63 -0.22 -4.88
N LEU A 343 10.04 -1.35 -5.29
CA LEU A 343 10.28 -2.02 -6.56
C LEU A 343 9.07 -1.94 -7.48
N THR A 344 9.30 -2.09 -8.78
CA THR A 344 8.27 -2.07 -9.81
C THR A 344 8.44 -3.27 -10.74
N CYS A 345 7.33 -3.85 -11.19
CA CYS A 345 7.39 -4.97 -12.13
C CYS A 345 7.72 -4.47 -13.53
N ARG A 346 8.91 -4.84 -14.05
CA ARG A 346 9.41 -4.34 -15.33
C ARG A 346 10.38 -5.33 -15.98
N LEU A 347 10.68 -5.09 -17.25
CA LEU A 347 11.66 -5.88 -17.99
C LEU A 347 13.09 -5.65 -17.45
N ASP A 348 13.80 -6.75 -17.25
CA ASP A 348 15.25 -6.79 -17.05
C ASP A 348 16.01 -6.66 -18.40
N ARG A 349 17.35 -6.69 -18.35
CA ARG A 349 18.20 -6.66 -19.56
C ARG A 349 17.97 -7.82 -20.55
N TYR A 350 17.32 -8.90 -20.11
CA TYR A 350 17.01 -10.09 -20.90
C TYR A 350 15.52 -10.15 -21.30
N SER A 351 14.77 -9.06 -21.14
CA SER A 351 13.34 -8.97 -21.46
C SER A 351 12.44 -9.90 -20.63
N VAL A 352 12.81 -10.16 -19.37
CA VAL A 352 11.97 -10.88 -18.40
C VAL A 352 11.38 -9.91 -17.39
N TYR A 353 10.06 -9.99 -17.14
CA TYR A 353 9.41 -9.19 -16.10
C TYR A 353 9.88 -9.60 -14.70
N ARG A 354 10.59 -8.69 -14.02
CA ARG A 354 11.10 -8.86 -12.67
C ARG A 354 10.80 -7.65 -11.80
N CYS A 355 10.79 -7.85 -10.49
CA CYS A 355 10.70 -6.78 -9.52
C CYS A 355 12.05 -6.04 -9.45
N LEU A 356 12.10 -4.86 -10.08
CA LEU A 356 13.33 -4.06 -10.23
C LEU A 356 13.07 -2.60 -9.85
N CYS A 357 14.15 -1.85 -9.65
CA CYS A 357 14.06 -0.41 -9.43
C CYS A 357 13.55 0.34 -10.68
N SER A 358 13.06 1.57 -10.48
CA SER A 358 12.68 2.50 -11.56
C SER A 358 13.86 2.77 -12.51
N SER A 359 13.58 3.32 -13.70
CA SER A 359 14.55 3.36 -14.82
C SER A 359 15.79 4.18 -14.50
N TYR A 360 15.64 5.15 -13.60
CA TYR A 360 16.65 6.11 -13.18
C TYR A 360 17.20 5.79 -11.78
N THR A 361 16.95 4.58 -11.30
CA THR A 361 17.41 4.13 -9.99
C THR A 361 18.02 2.72 -10.09
N TYR A 362 18.79 2.33 -9.08
CA TYR A 362 19.41 1.00 -8.96
C TYR A 362 19.28 0.50 -7.52
N VAL A 363 19.36 -0.81 -7.32
CA VAL A 363 19.21 -1.39 -5.98
C VAL A 363 20.50 -1.23 -5.17
N TYR A 364 20.37 -0.75 -3.95
CA TYR A 364 21.46 -0.68 -2.98
C TYR A 364 20.90 -0.85 -1.57
N LEU A 365 21.45 -1.82 -0.81
CA LEU A 365 20.99 -2.15 0.55
C LEU A 365 19.45 -2.22 0.69
N ASN A 366 18.79 -2.94 -0.22
CA ASN A 366 17.32 -3.11 -0.26
C ASN A 366 16.52 -1.79 -0.45
N THR A 367 17.11 -0.78 -1.09
CA THR A 367 16.45 0.46 -1.48
C THR A 367 16.79 0.82 -2.92
N CYS A 368 15.98 1.65 -3.57
CA CYS A 368 16.28 2.15 -4.91
C CYS A 368 16.93 3.54 -4.83
N LEU A 369 18.23 3.62 -5.13
CA LEU A 369 18.98 4.86 -5.19
C LEU A 369 18.93 5.47 -6.59
N SER A 370 18.79 6.79 -6.68
CA SER A 370 18.86 7.49 -7.97
C SER A 370 20.26 7.54 -8.53
N ASP A 371 20.34 7.64 -9.85
CA ASP A 371 21.60 7.74 -10.60
C ASP A 371 22.43 8.97 -10.18
N ASN A 372 21.79 10.02 -9.63
CA ASN A 372 22.47 11.18 -9.06
C ASN A 372 23.36 10.83 -7.85
N ASN A 373 23.13 9.69 -7.18
CA ASN A 373 24.02 9.23 -6.11
C ASN A 373 25.35 8.68 -6.65
N LEU A 374 25.49 8.44 -7.95
CA LEU A 374 26.75 8.03 -8.58
C LEU A 374 27.74 9.20 -8.76
N ILE A 375 27.35 10.42 -8.38
CA ILE A 375 28.22 11.61 -8.47
C ILE A 375 29.39 11.45 -7.49
N ALA A 376 30.61 11.36 -8.02
CA ALA A 376 31.81 11.49 -7.21
C ALA A 376 32.11 12.98 -6.98
N SER A 377 32.41 13.35 -5.75
CA SER A 377 32.90 14.68 -5.40
C SER A 377 34.42 14.68 -5.22
N VAL A 378 35.06 15.82 -5.46
CA VAL A 378 36.48 16.00 -5.18
C VAL A 378 36.64 16.49 -3.74
N SER A 379 37.50 15.84 -2.96
CA SER A 379 37.80 16.20 -1.58
C SER A 379 38.52 17.55 -1.47
N THR A 380 38.27 18.29 -0.40
CA THR A 380 39.03 19.48 -0.01
C THR A 380 40.49 19.19 0.32
N ASP A 381 40.83 17.95 0.67
CA ASP A 381 42.20 17.51 1.01
C ASP A 381 43.07 17.20 -0.22
N SER A 382 42.62 17.56 -1.42
CA SER A 382 43.38 17.32 -2.66
C SER A 382 44.67 18.16 -2.65
N LEU A 383 45.83 17.52 -2.85
CA LEU A 383 47.14 18.18 -2.80
C LEU A 383 47.46 18.88 -4.13
N ILE A 384 47.73 20.18 -4.06
CA ILE A 384 48.10 21.03 -5.21
C ILE A 384 49.59 21.36 -5.14
N ALA A 385 50.34 20.96 -6.17
CA ALA A 385 51.75 21.28 -6.34
C ALA A 385 51.99 22.15 -7.59
N THR A 386 53.25 22.46 -7.89
CA THR A 386 53.64 23.29 -9.03
C THR A 386 53.49 22.58 -10.38
N ASN A 387 53.65 21.25 -10.44
CA ASN A 387 53.66 20.48 -11.69
C ASN A 387 52.81 19.19 -11.65
N PHE A 388 52.04 18.96 -10.58
CA PHE A 388 51.09 17.84 -10.49
C PHE A 388 49.91 18.20 -9.56
N ILE A 389 48.79 17.50 -9.75
CA ILE A 389 47.61 17.58 -8.86
C ILE A 389 47.22 16.16 -8.45
N PHE A 390 47.01 15.96 -7.15
CA PHE A 390 46.48 14.72 -6.60
C PHE A 390 44.99 14.88 -6.28
N VAL A 391 44.13 14.22 -7.07
CA VAL A 391 42.67 14.32 -6.94
C VAL A 391 42.16 13.17 -6.08
N LYS A 392 41.57 13.50 -4.94
CA LYS A 392 40.94 12.52 -4.04
C LYS A 392 39.42 12.54 -4.21
N LEU A 393 38.86 11.42 -4.63
CA LEU A 393 37.44 11.24 -4.91
C LEU A 393 36.70 10.77 -3.66
N ASN A 394 35.60 11.45 -3.34
CA ASN A 394 34.66 11.05 -2.31
C ASN A 394 33.35 10.59 -2.95
N SER A 395 32.88 9.40 -2.56
CA SER A 395 31.62 8.84 -3.01
C SER A 395 30.93 8.18 -1.82
N SER A 396 29.63 8.48 -1.69
CA SER A 396 28.74 7.89 -0.70
C SER A 396 28.35 6.44 -1.03
N VAL A 397 28.69 5.97 -2.23
CA VAL A 397 28.34 4.63 -2.73
C VAL A 397 29.42 3.62 -2.31
N GLN A 398 29.04 2.55 -1.60
CA GLN A 398 29.95 1.46 -1.24
C GLN A 398 30.04 0.34 -2.30
N VAL A 399 29.51 0.58 -3.50
CA VAL A 399 29.59 -0.36 -4.63
C VAL A 399 30.86 -0.09 -5.44
N THR A 400 31.48 -1.13 -5.97
CA THR A 400 32.63 -1.00 -6.88
C THR A 400 32.23 -0.27 -8.16
N VAL A 401 32.78 0.93 -8.35
CA VAL A 401 32.60 1.77 -9.53
C VAL A 401 33.95 2.05 -10.18
N THR A 402 33.94 2.37 -11.48
CA THR A 402 35.13 2.82 -12.21
C THR A 402 35.06 4.32 -12.40
N TYR A 403 36.14 5.03 -12.13
CA TYR A 403 36.26 6.47 -12.39
C TYR A 403 37.11 6.69 -13.63
N ASN A 404 36.59 7.49 -14.56
CA ASN A 404 37.34 8.02 -15.69
C ASN A 404 37.58 9.51 -15.43
N VAL A 405 38.83 9.89 -15.15
CA VAL A 405 39.23 11.26 -14.84
C VAL A 405 40.05 11.80 -16.00
N SER A 406 39.58 12.86 -16.64
CA SER A 406 40.31 13.59 -17.68
C SER A 406 40.50 15.03 -17.27
N TRP A 407 41.55 15.68 -17.77
CA TRP A 407 41.84 17.08 -17.48
C TRP A 407 42.35 17.81 -18.71
N THR A 408 42.09 19.12 -18.79
CA THR A 408 42.53 19.98 -19.89
C THR A 408 42.84 21.37 -19.35
N SER A 409 43.98 21.93 -19.77
CA SER A 409 44.40 23.30 -19.44
C SER A 409 43.53 24.36 -20.13
N HIS A 410 43.26 25.45 -19.41
CA HIS A 410 42.56 26.63 -19.94
C HIS A 410 43.44 27.47 -20.87
N LEU A 411 44.75 27.41 -20.67
CA LEU A 411 45.73 28.21 -21.42
C LEU A 411 46.21 27.50 -22.69
N ASN A 412 46.37 26.17 -22.62
CA ASN A 412 46.83 25.38 -23.76
C ASN A 412 46.03 24.06 -23.87
N PRO A 413 45.09 23.95 -24.81
CA PRO A 413 44.27 22.75 -24.99
C PRO A 413 45.05 21.47 -25.34
N THR A 414 46.32 21.58 -25.76
CA THR A 414 47.18 20.41 -26.00
C THR A 414 47.73 19.81 -24.71
N ASP A 415 47.73 20.57 -23.61
CA ASP A 415 48.09 20.11 -22.28
C ASP A 415 46.85 19.50 -21.59
N ARG A 416 46.68 18.20 -21.84
CA ARG A 416 45.54 17.38 -21.42
C ARG A 416 45.99 15.97 -21.07
N GLY A 417 45.24 15.31 -20.21
CA GLY A 417 45.49 13.91 -19.84
C GLY A 417 44.21 13.17 -19.44
N TYR A 418 44.32 11.86 -19.31
CA TYR A 418 43.25 11.00 -18.84
C TYR A 418 43.79 9.83 -18.01
N ASN A 419 43.00 9.36 -17.05
CA ASN A 419 43.30 8.22 -16.20
C ASN A 419 41.99 7.49 -15.84
N MET A 420 41.97 6.17 -16.01
CA MET A 420 40.83 5.33 -15.66
C MET A 420 41.23 4.39 -14.52
N THR A 421 40.50 4.43 -13.41
CA THR A 421 40.86 3.70 -12.19
C THR A 421 39.63 3.34 -11.35
N SER A 422 39.72 2.28 -10.56
CA SER A 422 38.78 1.98 -9.47
C SER A 422 39.25 2.55 -8.13
N SER A 423 40.46 3.13 -8.08
CA SER A 423 40.98 3.82 -6.91
C SER A 423 40.24 5.14 -6.70
N ARG A 424 40.09 5.54 -5.43
CA ARG A 424 39.58 6.87 -5.07
C ARG A 424 40.66 7.95 -5.20
N ASP A 425 41.90 7.56 -5.44
CA ASP A 425 43.06 8.45 -5.54
C ASP A 425 43.60 8.48 -6.97
N VAL A 426 43.71 9.67 -7.56
CA VAL A 426 44.14 9.88 -8.95
C VAL A 426 45.29 10.88 -8.99
N TYR A 427 46.39 10.48 -9.64
CA TYR A 427 47.57 11.33 -9.85
C TYR A 427 47.56 11.91 -11.28
N ALA A 428 47.51 13.24 -11.39
CA ALA A 428 47.54 13.97 -12.67
C ALA A 428 48.87 14.72 -12.82
N ALA A 429 49.74 14.21 -13.70
CA ALA A 429 51.05 14.78 -14.03
C ALA A 429 51.52 14.28 -15.41
N PRO A 430 52.44 15.00 -16.08
CA PRO A 430 52.95 16.33 -15.75
C PRO A 430 51.95 17.45 -16.09
N LEU A 431 51.94 18.54 -15.30
CA LEU A 431 51.13 19.73 -15.52
C LEU A 431 52.01 20.98 -15.68
N THR A 432 51.54 21.94 -16.48
CA THR A 432 52.14 23.26 -16.64
C THR A 432 51.94 24.10 -15.37
N PRO A 433 53.01 24.71 -14.82
CA PRO A 433 52.91 25.58 -13.65
C PRO A 433 52.03 26.82 -13.85
N ALA A 434 51.48 27.34 -12.76
CA ALA A 434 50.61 28.53 -12.71
C ALA A 434 49.43 28.53 -13.71
N THR A 435 48.90 27.35 -14.02
CA THR A 435 47.86 27.13 -15.03
C THR A 435 46.59 26.56 -14.39
N ASP A 436 45.43 27.01 -14.88
CA ASP A 436 44.11 26.53 -14.48
C ASP A 436 43.68 25.35 -15.38
N TYR A 437 43.18 24.27 -14.77
CA TYR A 437 42.73 23.05 -15.43
C TYR A 437 41.26 22.77 -15.13
N THR A 438 40.53 22.28 -16.12
CA THR A 438 39.23 21.63 -15.92
C THR A 438 39.41 20.13 -15.87
N PHE A 439 39.01 19.52 -14.74
CA PHE A 439 38.88 18.09 -14.56
C PHE A 439 37.45 17.66 -14.87
N ILE A 440 37.31 16.59 -15.63
CA ILE A 440 36.05 15.91 -15.92
C ILE A 440 36.15 14.51 -15.31
N ILE A 441 35.26 14.21 -14.36
CA ILE A 441 35.20 12.93 -13.65
C ILE A 441 33.91 12.23 -14.06
N THR A 442 34.04 11.07 -14.70
CA THR A 442 32.93 10.20 -15.06
C THR A 442 32.95 8.96 -14.17
N THR A 443 31.97 8.82 -13.29
CA THR A 443 31.75 7.59 -12.51
C THR A 443 30.93 6.62 -13.35
N ILE A 444 31.39 5.38 -13.45
CA ILE A 444 30.77 4.31 -14.25
C ILE A 444 30.42 3.15 -13.32
N LEU A 445 29.13 2.85 -13.21
CA LEU A 445 28.60 1.63 -12.61
C LEU A 445 28.44 0.57 -13.72
N PRO A 446 29.20 -0.54 -13.69
CA PRO A 446 29.13 -1.57 -14.72
C PRO A 446 27.74 -2.23 -14.79
N ALA A 447 27.41 -2.82 -15.94
CA ALA A 447 26.17 -3.58 -16.08
C ALA A 447 26.18 -4.83 -15.20
N ASP A 448 25.04 -5.20 -14.66
CA ASP A 448 24.85 -6.46 -13.92
C ASP A 448 23.80 -7.35 -14.61
N ASN A 449 23.28 -8.35 -13.90
CA ASN A 449 22.28 -9.27 -14.44
C ASN A 449 20.90 -8.62 -14.68
N TYR A 450 20.66 -7.42 -14.18
CA TYR A 450 19.35 -6.76 -14.18
C TYR A 450 19.39 -5.37 -14.85
N TYR A 451 20.43 -4.60 -14.59
CA TYR A 451 20.62 -3.21 -15.01
C TYR A 451 21.73 -3.10 -16.08
N GLN A 452 21.55 -2.16 -16.99
CA GLN A 452 22.60 -1.76 -17.94
C GLN A 452 23.65 -0.87 -17.25
N THR A 453 24.78 -0.66 -17.92
CA THR A 453 25.83 0.24 -17.45
C THR A 453 25.27 1.65 -17.28
N LYS A 454 25.57 2.28 -16.14
CA LYS A 454 25.19 3.67 -15.86
C LYS A 454 26.44 4.51 -15.68
N SER A 455 26.43 5.73 -16.19
CA SER A 455 27.55 6.66 -16.05
C SER A 455 27.06 8.06 -15.74
N TYR A 456 27.77 8.75 -14.86
CA TYR A 456 27.50 10.15 -14.52
C TYR A 456 28.79 10.96 -14.56
N GLN A 457 28.73 12.15 -15.16
CA GLN A 457 29.89 13.02 -15.38
C GLN A 457 29.75 14.32 -14.60
N ASN A 458 30.84 14.78 -13.97
CA ASN A 458 30.92 16.07 -13.32
C ASN A 458 32.22 16.80 -13.66
N SER A 459 32.22 18.13 -13.54
CA SER A 459 33.34 19.00 -13.92
C SER A 459 33.82 19.85 -12.74
N TYR A 460 35.13 19.95 -12.57
CA TYR A 460 35.80 20.68 -11.50
C TYR A 460 36.94 21.52 -12.05
N ASN A 461 37.09 22.76 -11.56
CA ASN A 461 38.21 23.62 -11.93
C ASN A 461 39.25 23.65 -10.80
N MET A 462 40.51 23.39 -11.13
CA MET A 462 41.63 23.35 -10.18
C MET A 462 42.85 24.05 -10.80
N ALA A 463 43.67 24.71 -9.99
CA ALA A 463 44.83 25.48 -10.44
C ALA A 463 46.12 24.95 -9.81
N THR A 464 47.26 25.04 -10.49
CA THR A 464 48.60 24.80 -9.90
C THR A 464 49.10 26.04 -9.12
N ARG A 465 50.00 25.87 -8.15
CA ARG A 465 50.44 26.97 -7.25
C ARG A 465 51.17 28.12 -7.99
N ARG A 466 51.03 29.36 -7.49
CA ARG A 466 51.51 30.64 -8.07
C ARG A 466 52.57 31.32 -7.17
N LEU A 467 53.52 32.02 -7.79
CA LEU A 467 54.69 32.68 -7.15
C LEU A 467 54.39 34.13 -6.68
N TYR A 468 55.32 34.76 -5.95
CA TYR A 468 55.22 36.14 -5.44
C TYR A 468 54.89 37.17 -6.55
N ASP A 469 53.97 38.09 -6.26
CA ASP A 469 53.42 39.13 -7.15
C ASP A 469 52.52 38.63 -8.31
N ASN A 470 52.28 37.32 -8.44
CA ASN A 470 51.30 36.78 -9.39
C ASN A 470 49.87 37.00 -8.89
N ALA A 471 48.94 37.18 -9.84
CA ALA A 471 47.53 37.38 -9.54
C ALA A 471 46.90 36.16 -8.86
N CYS A 472 46.06 36.39 -7.85
CA CYS A 472 45.35 35.37 -7.09
C CYS A 472 43.94 35.86 -6.71
N SER A 473 43.03 34.92 -6.50
CA SER A 473 41.70 35.12 -5.94
C SER A 473 41.55 34.54 -4.53
N THR A 474 42.32 33.50 -4.21
CA THR A 474 42.29 32.82 -2.90
C THR A 474 43.70 32.43 -2.47
N THR A 475 43.96 32.38 -1.15
CA THR A 475 45.26 32.04 -0.58
C THR A 475 45.77 30.64 -1.00
N SER A 476 44.87 29.70 -1.27
CA SER A 476 45.20 28.34 -1.75
C SER A 476 45.91 28.29 -3.11
N GLN A 477 45.88 29.39 -3.88
CA GLN A 477 46.57 29.49 -5.16
C GLN A 477 48.04 29.91 -5.02
N CYS A 478 48.46 30.39 -3.84
CA CYS A 478 49.81 30.90 -3.61
C CYS A 478 50.73 29.81 -3.01
N ASP A 479 52.05 29.98 -3.16
CA ASP A 479 53.03 29.11 -2.51
C ASP A 479 52.91 29.14 -0.97
N GLU A 480 53.42 28.12 -0.28
CA GLU A 480 53.19 27.76 1.14
C GLU A 480 53.57 28.84 2.17
N ARG A 481 54.18 29.95 1.72
CA ARG A 481 54.63 31.08 2.55
C ARG A 481 54.06 32.43 2.10
N LEU A 482 53.07 32.42 1.21
CA LEU A 482 52.46 33.61 0.61
C LEU A 482 50.94 33.60 0.79
N GLU A 483 50.36 34.78 0.99
CA GLU A 483 48.91 35.01 1.08
C GLU A 483 48.41 35.81 -0.10
N CYS A 484 47.12 35.64 -0.45
CA CYS A 484 46.51 36.45 -1.49
C CYS A 484 46.13 37.83 -0.94
N VAL A 485 47.01 38.82 -1.14
CA VAL A 485 46.84 40.18 -0.62
C VAL A 485 46.56 41.11 -1.81
N ASN A 486 45.41 41.77 -1.79
CA ASN A 486 44.98 42.70 -2.86
C ASN A 486 45.01 42.08 -4.27
N GLY A 487 44.64 40.81 -4.38
CA GLY A 487 44.60 40.10 -5.65
C GLY A 487 45.96 39.64 -6.18
N LYS A 488 47.03 39.68 -5.35
CA LYS A 488 48.36 39.15 -5.68
C LYS A 488 48.98 38.35 -4.52
N CYS A 489 49.83 37.36 -4.82
CA CYS A 489 50.52 36.58 -3.79
C CYS A 489 51.62 37.39 -3.09
N GLY A 490 51.51 37.62 -1.77
CA GLY A 490 52.41 38.47 -0.96
C GLY A 490 52.65 37.95 0.47
N CYS A 491 53.43 38.66 1.29
CA CYS A 491 53.75 38.26 2.67
C CYS A 491 52.61 38.56 3.67
N GLN A 492 52.57 37.81 4.78
CA GLN A 492 51.56 37.96 5.85
C GLN A 492 51.60 39.35 6.51
N SER A 493 50.49 39.75 7.14
CA SER A 493 50.17 41.09 7.67
C SER A 493 51.12 41.69 8.74
N HIS A 494 52.14 40.95 9.20
CA HIS A 494 53.17 41.41 10.15
C HIS A 494 54.61 41.26 9.64
N SER A 495 54.76 41.08 8.32
CA SER A 495 56.05 40.91 7.68
C SER A 495 56.18 41.75 6.41
N PHE A 496 57.40 42.17 6.08
CA PHE A 496 57.75 42.82 4.83
C PHE A 496 58.64 41.91 3.98
N TYR A 497 58.51 41.99 2.66
CA TYR A 497 59.34 41.22 1.74
C TYR A 497 60.73 41.86 1.66
N ASN A 498 61.74 41.17 2.18
CA ASN A 498 63.11 41.64 2.08
C ASN A 498 63.66 41.24 0.71
N THR A 499 63.83 42.23 -0.17
CA THR A 499 64.32 42.02 -1.55
C THR A 499 65.76 41.50 -1.61
N ALA A 500 66.56 41.67 -0.55
CA ALA A 500 67.93 41.16 -0.49
C ALA A 500 68.00 39.67 -0.09
N THR A 501 67.06 39.18 0.72
CA THR A 501 67.05 37.78 1.19
C THR A 501 66.00 36.90 0.52
N GLN A 502 65.16 37.47 -0.37
CA GLN A 502 64.03 36.79 -1.03
C GLN A 502 63.08 36.08 -0.05
N THR A 503 62.97 36.60 1.18
CA THR A 503 62.16 36.01 2.27
C THR A 503 61.39 37.10 3.03
N CYS A 504 60.26 36.74 3.63
CA CYS A 504 59.47 37.64 4.47
C CYS A 504 60.13 37.82 5.87
N GLN A 505 60.25 39.07 6.36
CA GLN A 505 60.82 39.42 7.68
C GLN A 505 59.85 40.27 8.51
N ASN A 506 59.92 40.20 9.85
CA ASN A 506 58.98 40.89 10.76
C ASN A 506 59.13 42.43 10.77
N SER A 507 58.01 43.17 10.89
CA SER A 507 57.98 44.65 10.95
C SER A 507 58.43 45.25 12.30
N LEU A 508 58.99 46.48 12.29
CA LEU A 508 59.61 47.18 13.43
C LEU A 508 58.60 47.86 14.40
N SER A 509 58.92 47.91 15.70
CA SER A 509 58.05 48.39 16.79
C SER A 509 58.28 49.86 17.19
N HIS A 510 57.43 50.40 18.08
CA HIS A 510 57.44 51.83 18.46
C HIS A 510 58.78 52.27 19.08
N GLY A 511 59.30 53.42 18.64
CA GLY A 511 60.57 54.00 19.10
C GLY A 511 61.82 53.40 18.44
N GLN A 512 61.68 52.34 17.63
CA GLN A 512 62.80 51.76 16.88
C GLN A 512 63.16 52.64 15.68
N THR A 513 64.46 52.70 15.37
CA THR A 513 65.01 53.46 14.25
C THR A 513 64.53 52.87 12.94
N CYS A 514 64.10 53.72 12.01
CA CYS A 514 63.51 53.31 10.75
C CYS A 514 64.07 54.13 9.58
N SER A 515 63.94 53.60 8.36
CA SER A 515 64.28 54.32 7.13
C SER A 515 63.01 54.68 6.35
N PRO A 516 62.81 55.96 5.96
CA PRO A 516 61.63 56.38 5.21
C PRO A 516 61.60 55.85 3.76
N SER A 517 62.68 55.25 3.25
CA SER A 517 62.79 54.68 1.90
C SER A 517 62.25 53.25 1.75
N VAL A 518 61.82 52.59 2.84
CA VAL A 518 61.30 51.21 2.81
C VAL A 518 59.83 51.20 3.23
N SER A 519 58.93 50.77 2.33
CA SER A 519 57.49 50.74 2.60
C SER A 519 57.13 49.65 3.61
N ARG A 520 56.26 49.96 4.58
CA ARG A 520 55.76 49.04 5.63
C ARG A 520 56.84 48.47 6.58
N MET A 521 57.94 49.22 6.77
CA MET A 521 59.01 48.82 7.68
C MET A 521 58.58 48.88 9.16
N CYS A 522 57.69 49.81 9.52
CA CYS A 522 57.09 49.91 10.85
C CYS A 522 55.77 49.10 10.93
N GLN A 523 55.41 48.63 12.12
CA GLN A 523 54.11 47.98 12.40
C GLN A 523 52.93 48.88 11.99
N THR A 524 51.77 48.26 11.72
CA THR A 524 50.59 48.81 11.00
C THR A 524 50.00 50.14 11.51
N HIS A 525 50.41 50.63 12.69
CA HIS A 525 49.91 51.86 13.31
C HIS A 525 51.00 52.92 13.55
N LEU A 526 52.20 52.67 13.02
CA LEU A 526 53.38 53.50 13.23
C LEU A 526 53.89 54.04 11.90
N THR A 527 54.32 55.29 11.93
CA THR A 527 54.93 55.98 10.80
C THR A 527 56.37 56.36 11.15
N CYS A 528 57.28 56.17 10.19
CA CYS A 528 58.67 56.55 10.38
C CYS A 528 58.81 58.08 10.35
N ARG A 529 59.01 58.72 11.51
CA ARG A 529 59.04 60.19 11.63
C ARG A 529 59.94 60.66 12.78
N LEU A 530 60.16 61.97 12.87
CA LEU A 530 61.00 62.59 13.90
C LEU A 530 60.34 62.59 15.28
N ASP A 531 61.10 62.26 16.33
CA ASP A 531 60.72 62.43 17.74
C ASP A 531 60.96 63.87 18.24
N ARG A 532 60.66 64.14 19.54
CA ARG A 532 60.92 65.45 20.19
C ARG A 532 62.41 65.83 20.27
N TYR A 533 63.31 64.95 19.84
CA TYR A 533 64.77 65.12 19.80
C TYR A 533 65.35 65.02 18.37
N ASN A 534 64.52 65.09 17.33
CA ASN A 534 64.89 65.05 15.90
C ASN A 534 65.54 63.74 15.39
N SER A 535 65.12 62.57 15.87
CA SER A 535 65.55 61.26 15.31
C SER A 535 64.41 60.51 14.62
N TYR A 536 64.65 59.90 13.44
CA TYR A 536 63.66 59.09 12.71
C TYR A 536 63.39 57.77 13.43
N ARG A 537 62.18 57.66 13.99
CA ARG A 537 61.71 56.49 14.72
C ARG A 537 60.29 56.11 14.27
N CYS A 538 59.93 54.86 14.44
CA CYS A 538 58.54 54.42 14.26
C CYS A 538 57.68 55.03 15.37
N LEU A 539 56.92 56.08 15.08
CA LEU A 539 56.08 56.82 16.02
C LEU A 539 54.63 56.95 15.51
N CYS A 540 53.70 57.26 16.42
CA CYS A 540 52.29 57.53 16.10
C CYS A 540 52.09 58.73 15.18
N SER A 541 50.92 58.93 14.58
CA SER A 541 50.60 60.12 13.75
C SER A 541 50.42 61.40 14.58
N THR A 542 50.39 62.59 13.95
CA THR A 542 50.30 63.92 14.62
C THR A 542 48.97 64.17 15.33
N ILE A 543 47.95 63.37 15.03
CA ILE A 543 46.59 63.41 15.61
C ILE A 543 46.36 62.28 16.63
N THR A 544 47.43 61.58 17.03
CA THR A 544 47.36 60.41 17.91
C THR A 544 48.44 60.42 18.99
N HIS A 545 48.13 59.91 20.18
CA HIS A 545 49.10 59.74 21.28
C HIS A 545 49.49 58.26 21.46
N PHE A 546 50.76 57.98 21.77
CA PHE A 546 51.22 56.62 22.06
C PHE A 546 51.02 56.29 23.53
N TYR A 547 50.34 55.19 23.84
CA TYR A 547 50.20 54.73 25.22
C TYR A 547 50.07 53.20 25.26
N LEU A 548 50.86 52.53 26.10
CA LEU A 548 50.89 51.06 26.29
C LEU A 548 50.87 50.24 24.98
N GLY A 549 51.66 50.63 23.97
CA GLY A 549 51.85 49.81 22.77
C GLY A 549 50.95 50.14 21.58
N SER A 550 50.15 51.21 21.61
CA SER A 550 49.28 51.60 20.48
C SER A 550 49.07 53.11 20.35
N CYS A 551 48.72 53.57 19.14
CA CYS A 551 48.48 54.98 18.79
C CYS A 551 46.98 55.30 18.82
N LEU A 552 46.54 56.19 19.71
CA LEU A 552 45.12 56.51 19.92
C LEU A 552 44.75 57.87 19.32
N LEU A 553 43.68 57.93 18.51
CA LEU A 553 43.13 59.15 17.90
C LEU A 553 42.34 60.01 18.89
N ASP A 554 42.41 61.33 18.75
CA ASP A 554 41.58 62.29 19.49
C ASP A 554 40.06 62.04 19.34
N SER A 555 39.64 61.45 18.21
CA SER A 555 38.25 61.06 17.95
C SER A 555 37.75 59.87 18.77
N ASN A 556 38.63 59.17 19.50
CA ASN A 556 38.24 58.06 20.38
C ASN A 556 37.66 58.52 21.73
N LEU A 557 37.65 59.82 22.01
CA LEU A 557 37.04 60.45 23.20
C LEU A 557 35.82 61.32 22.85
N ILE A 558 35.15 60.98 21.75
CA ILE A 558 33.86 61.56 21.36
C ILE A 558 32.78 60.54 21.70
N VAL A 559 31.70 60.98 22.34
CA VAL A 559 30.52 60.15 22.57
C VAL A 559 29.75 60.08 21.26
N TYR A 560 29.64 58.88 20.69
CA TYR A 560 28.72 58.60 19.59
C TYR A 560 27.55 57.79 20.13
N ASP A 561 26.37 58.18 19.65
CA ASP A 561 25.10 57.51 19.88
C ASP A 561 25.18 56.02 19.49
N SER A 562 24.93 55.12 20.43
CA SER A 562 24.60 53.74 20.06
C SER A 562 23.18 53.74 19.52
N SER A 563 22.98 53.22 18.32
CA SER A 563 21.68 53.10 17.64
C SER A 563 20.60 52.35 18.44
N ASP A 564 20.95 51.76 19.59
CA ASP A 564 20.10 50.92 20.45
C ASP A 564 19.99 51.43 21.91
N SER A 565 20.29 52.70 22.21
CA SER A 565 20.26 53.27 23.57
C SER A 565 18.86 53.41 24.20
N VAL A 566 17.79 53.22 23.41
CA VAL A 566 16.38 53.29 23.88
C VAL A 566 15.78 51.90 23.90
N VAL A 567 15.75 51.31 25.09
CA VAL A 567 15.32 49.93 25.33
C VAL A 567 13.83 49.88 25.69
N GLU A 568 13.33 50.77 26.57
CA GLU A 568 11.94 50.78 27.06
C GLU A 568 11.47 52.18 27.51
N PRO A 569 10.14 52.45 27.62
CA PRO A 569 9.60 53.79 27.87
C PRO A 569 9.93 54.42 29.24
N LYS A 570 10.57 53.70 30.17
CA LYS A 570 10.82 54.15 31.56
C LYS A 570 12.29 54.38 31.93
N PHE A 571 13.23 53.94 31.09
CA PHE A 571 14.67 54.08 31.34
C PHE A 571 15.45 54.22 30.03
N MET A 572 16.53 55.00 30.08
CA MET A 572 17.45 55.17 28.94
C MET A 572 18.84 54.66 29.33
N TYR A 573 19.48 53.98 28.39
CA TYR A 573 20.80 53.39 28.60
C TYR A 573 21.82 54.12 27.72
N LEU A 574 22.80 54.76 28.36
CA LEU A 574 23.90 55.42 27.68
C LEU A 574 25.16 54.58 27.81
N LYS A 575 25.75 54.24 26.66
CA LYS A 575 27.03 53.54 26.58
C LYS A 575 28.14 54.54 26.26
N MET A 576 29.07 54.72 27.18
CA MET A 576 30.26 55.54 27.03
C MET A 576 31.35 54.71 26.37
N ASN A 577 31.75 55.07 25.16
CA ASN A 577 32.86 54.37 24.52
C ASN A 577 34.18 54.89 25.06
N ASN A 578 34.95 54.01 25.70
CA ASN A 578 36.35 54.24 26.02
C ASN A 578 37.12 52.98 25.66
N SER A 579 38.01 53.08 24.67
CA SER A 579 38.81 51.94 24.21
C SER A 579 40.04 51.68 25.09
N ALA A 580 40.32 52.50 26.12
CA ALA A 580 41.50 52.34 26.98
C ALA A 580 41.19 51.66 28.33
N GLN A 581 42.15 50.88 28.86
CA GLN A 581 42.07 50.15 30.14
C GLN A 581 42.40 51.04 31.36
N PHE A 582 41.76 52.20 31.52
CA PHE A 582 41.84 52.99 32.75
C PHE A 582 40.55 53.77 33.05
N SER A 583 40.41 54.20 34.30
CA SER A 583 39.24 54.93 34.83
C SER A 583 39.27 56.40 34.39
N VAL A 584 38.39 56.77 33.46
CA VAL A 584 38.10 58.17 33.09
C VAL A 584 36.89 58.60 33.91
N MET A 585 36.98 59.73 34.62
CA MET A 585 35.81 60.28 35.30
C MET A 585 34.92 61.04 34.31
N TYR A 586 33.63 60.71 34.30
CA TYR A 586 32.59 61.36 33.53
C TYR A 586 31.58 62.04 34.46
N ASN A 587 31.27 63.31 34.20
CA ASN A 587 30.16 64.02 34.83
C ASN A 587 29.02 64.18 33.81
N VAL A 588 27.84 63.62 34.12
CA VAL A 588 26.66 63.56 33.24
C VAL A 588 25.48 64.30 33.87
N SER A 589 24.79 65.15 33.10
CA SER A 589 23.56 65.83 33.52
C SER A 589 22.48 65.74 32.44
N TRP A 590 21.20 65.74 32.83
CA TRP A 590 20.08 65.76 31.88
C TRP A 590 18.86 66.55 32.36
N ILE A 591 18.10 67.08 31.40
CA ILE A 591 16.86 67.83 31.62
C ILE A 591 15.86 67.58 30.48
N SER A 592 14.59 67.40 30.80
CA SER A 592 13.56 67.24 29.76
C SER A 592 13.31 68.56 29.01
N VAL A 593 13.05 68.46 27.71
CA VAL A 593 12.88 69.63 26.83
C VAL A 593 11.51 70.29 27.03
N LEU A 594 10.49 69.52 27.39
CA LEU A 594 9.10 69.98 27.54
C LEU A 594 8.69 70.27 29.00
N ASN A 595 9.36 69.68 30.00
CA ASN A 595 9.05 69.81 31.43
C ASN A 595 10.33 69.98 32.28
N ALA A 596 10.71 71.21 32.60
CA ALA A 596 11.98 71.51 33.30
C ALA A 596 12.09 70.95 34.73
N SER A 597 10.99 70.44 35.30
CA SER A 597 10.95 69.78 36.61
C SER A 597 11.60 68.40 36.62
N ASP A 598 11.74 67.74 35.46
CA ASP A 598 12.27 66.39 35.33
C ASP A 598 13.75 66.44 34.88
N ARG A 599 14.66 66.44 35.87
CA ARG A 599 16.11 66.64 35.71
C ARG A 599 16.92 65.70 36.61
N GLY A 600 18.13 65.34 36.19
CA GLY A 600 19.01 64.47 36.97
C GLY A 600 20.51 64.69 36.72
N TYR A 601 21.34 64.17 37.63
CA TYR A 601 22.79 64.29 37.60
C TYR A 601 23.45 63.00 38.08
N ASN A 602 24.53 62.59 37.42
CA ASN A 602 25.29 61.41 37.81
C ASN A 602 26.79 61.57 37.47
N THR A 603 27.67 61.07 38.34
CA THR A 603 29.12 61.06 38.14
C THR A 603 29.62 59.63 38.20
N THR A 604 30.34 59.18 37.18
CA THR A 604 30.76 57.78 37.09
C THR A 604 32.12 57.61 36.43
N SER A 605 32.73 56.46 36.68
CA SER A 605 33.87 55.92 35.91
C SER A 605 33.50 54.68 35.10
N SER A 606 32.23 54.25 35.16
CA SER A 606 31.69 53.10 34.42
C SER A 606 31.47 53.42 32.94
N ARG A 607 31.54 52.38 32.09
CA ARG A 607 31.26 52.49 30.65
C ARG A 607 29.76 52.53 30.34
N ASP A 608 28.91 52.18 31.30
CA ASP A 608 27.46 52.10 31.13
C ASP A 608 26.76 52.95 32.19
N VAL A 609 25.79 53.79 31.75
CA VAL A 609 25.03 54.71 32.62
C VAL A 609 23.54 54.57 32.38
N TYR A 610 22.80 54.34 33.47
CA TYR A 610 21.34 54.26 33.46
C TYR A 610 20.73 55.60 33.89
N LEU A 611 19.77 56.09 33.10
CA LEU A 611 19.02 57.31 33.37
C LEU A 611 17.56 56.96 33.71
N SER A 612 17.15 57.29 34.93
CA SER A 612 15.77 57.12 35.41
C SER A 612 15.50 58.02 36.63
N PRO A 613 14.23 58.40 36.90
CA PRO A 613 13.02 58.13 36.10
C PRO A 613 12.94 59.02 34.84
N LEU A 614 12.24 58.55 33.79
CA LEU A 614 11.96 59.29 32.55
C LEU A 614 10.48 59.17 32.16
N THR A 615 9.95 60.19 31.49
CA THR A 615 8.57 60.25 31.00
C THR A 615 8.47 59.63 29.59
N PRO A 616 7.51 58.71 29.34
CA PRO A 616 7.31 58.12 28.01
C PRO A 616 6.97 59.17 26.92
N ALA A 617 7.40 58.92 25.68
CA ALA A 617 7.24 59.79 24.50
C ALA A 617 7.74 61.25 24.68
N THR A 618 8.86 61.47 25.37
CA THR A 618 9.40 62.81 25.70
C THR A 618 10.89 62.95 25.31
N ASP A 619 11.28 64.15 24.86
CA ASP A 619 12.66 64.51 24.50
C ASP A 619 13.47 65.06 25.69
N TYR A 620 14.76 64.69 25.78
CA TYR A 620 15.68 65.07 26.84
C TYR A 620 17.02 65.61 26.28
N ASN A 621 17.56 66.64 26.93
CA ASN A 621 18.91 67.20 26.69
C ASN A 621 19.91 66.63 27.70
N ILE A 622 21.05 66.10 27.23
CA ILE A 622 22.04 65.37 28.04
C ILE A 622 23.44 65.97 27.82
N THR A 623 24.19 66.31 28.88
CA THR A 623 25.54 66.92 28.81
C THR A 623 26.61 66.08 29.55
N ILE A 624 27.82 65.94 28.99
CA ILE A 624 28.92 65.08 29.48
C ILE A 624 30.31 65.80 29.41
N ALA A 625 31.18 65.65 30.43
CA ALA A 625 32.56 66.20 30.46
C ALA A 625 33.65 65.18 30.95
N SER A 626 34.90 65.25 30.43
CA SER A 626 36.02 64.28 30.69
C SER A 626 37.47 64.86 30.70
N THR A 627 38.45 64.19 31.37
CA THR A 627 39.86 64.66 31.62
C THR A 627 40.95 63.55 31.54
N LEU A 628 42.20 63.81 31.04
CA LEU A 628 43.32 62.81 30.87
C LEU A 628 44.75 63.30 31.30
N PRO A 629 45.66 62.44 31.85
CA PRO A 629 47.06 62.78 32.23
C PRO A 629 48.19 62.46 31.19
N SER A 630 49.42 63.02 31.31
CA SER A 630 50.53 63.03 30.31
C SER A 630 51.67 61.97 30.45
N ASP A 631 52.52 61.78 29.41
CA ASP A 631 53.74 60.91 29.38
C ASP A 631 55.06 61.63 28.92
N SER A 632 56.19 60.91 28.79
CA SER A 632 57.54 61.46 28.49
C SER A 632 57.74 62.05 27.09
N TYR A 633 56.81 61.83 26.16
CA TYR A 633 56.88 62.31 24.79
C TYR A 633 55.72 63.29 24.42
N TYR A 634 54.73 63.54 25.30
CA TYR A 634 53.50 64.36 25.06
C TYR A 634 52.98 65.20 26.29
N PHE A 635 52.01 66.15 26.11
CA PHE A 635 51.39 67.06 27.15
C PHE A 635 49.91 66.69 27.58
N VAL A 636 49.30 67.32 28.63
CA VAL A 636 47.94 67.06 29.26
C VAL A 636 46.71 67.73 28.54
N LYS A 637 45.46 67.16 28.58
CA LYS A 637 44.26 67.60 27.77
C LYS A 637 42.84 67.43 28.41
N PHE A 638 41.83 68.27 28.05
CA PHE A 638 40.40 68.32 28.56
C PHE A 638 39.30 68.38 27.45
N ILE A 639 38.08 67.80 27.63
CA ILE A 639 36.98 67.70 26.61
C ILE A 639 35.52 67.75 27.21
N ARG A 640 34.51 68.37 26.53
CA ARG A 640 33.05 68.45 26.92
C ARG A 640 32.07 68.36 25.72
N ASN A 641 30.90 67.69 25.84
CA ASN A 641 29.86 67.46 24.79
C ASN A 641 28.38 67.48 25.30
N THR A 642 27.40 67.80 24.44
CA THR A 642 25.94 67.79 24.74
C THR A 642 25.11 67.15 23.59
N ILE A 643 24.08 66.34 23.89
CA ILE A 643 23.23 65.59 22.93
C ILE A 643 21.72 65.63 23.29
N LEU A 644 20.82 65.37 22.32
CA LEU A 644 19.34 65.42 22.45
C LEU A 644 18.69 64.07 22.07
N LYS A 645 17.78 63.50 22.89
CA LYS A 645 17.23 62.12 22.72
C LYS A 645 15.77 61.89 23.17
N ALA A 646 15.06 60.96 22.51
CA ALA A 646 13.62 60.64 22.65
C ALA A 646 13.32 59.18 23.11
N THR A 647 12.12 58.88 23.65
CA THR A 647 11.62 57.53 24.04
C THR A 647 10.60 56.92 23.02
N LYS A 648 10.47 55.56 22.92
CA LYS A 648 9.69 54.81 21.88
C LYS A 648 8.21 54.52 22.23
N SER A 649 7.36 54.18 21.22
CA SER A 649 5.90 53.91 21.30
C SER A 649 5.48 52.47 20.88
N SER A 650 4.45 51.87 21.51
CA SER A 650 4.04 50.45 21.36
C SER A 650 2.93 50.19 20.31
N TYR A 651 2.65 48.92 19.95
CA TYR A 651 1.62 48.54 18.96
C TYR A 651 0.23 49.13 19.27
N GLY A 652 -0.38 49.79 18.28
CA GLY A 652 -1.70 50.44 18.41
C GLY A 652 -1.69 51.85 19.01
N TYR A 653 -0.53 52.39 19.40
CA TYR A 653 -0.38 53.77 19.89
C TYR A 653 0.09 54.72 18.78
N LEU A 654 -0.10 56.02 19.01
CA LEU A 654 0.25 57.08 18.07
C LEU A 654 1.75 57.14 17.80
N CYS A 655 2.11 57.39 16.55
CA CYS A 655 3.48 57.60 16.09
C CYS A 655 3.59 58.85 15.20
N THR A 656 4.77 59.46 15.19
CA THR A 656 5.10 60.66 14.38
C THR A 656 6.54 60.56 13.87
N MET A 657 7.01 61.56 13.10
CA MET A 657 8.41 61.62 12.64
C MET A 657 9.44 61.69 13.78
N THR A 658 9.03 62.11 14.98
CA THR A 658 9.89 62.18 16.16
C THR A 658 9.64 61.03 17.15
N ILE A 659 8.42 60.48 17.18
CA ILE A 659 8.03 59.37 18.07
C ILE A 659 8.08 58.05 17.29
N LEU A 660 9.17 57.31 17.49
CA LEU A 660 9.45 56.05 16.82
C LEU A 660 8.72 54.87 17.47
N CYS A 661 8.26 53.93 16.65
CA CYS A 661 7.64 52.68 17.09
C CYS A 661 8.69 51.69 17.65
N GLU A 662 8.23 50.75 18.48
CA GLU A 662 9.02 49.61 18.95
C GLU A 662 9.58 48.78 17.79
N LYS A 663 10.69 48.08 18.05
CA LYS A 663 11.45 47.35 17.03
C LYS A 663 10.56 46.29 16.35
N GLY A 664 10.42 46.40 15.02
CA GLY A 664 9.62 45.48 14.21
C GLY A 664 8.21 45.97 13.87
N LEU A 665 7.84 47.19 14.29
CA LEU A 665 6.60 47.88 13.93
C LEU A 665 6.89 49.11 13.07
N ASP A 666 5.96 49.46 12.19
CA ASP A 666 6.04 50.64 11.33
C ASP A 666 4.87 51.59 11.62
N CYS A 667 5.05 52.87 11.30
CA CYS A 667 4.03 53.90 11.51
C CYS A 667 3.02 53.86 10.35
N VAL A 668 2.02 53.00 10.46
CA VAL A 668 0.98 52.81 9.43
C VAL A 668 -0.24 53.63 9.81
N ASN A 669 -0.56 54.65 9.02
CA ASN A 669 -1.70 55.55 9.23
C ASN A 669 -1.70 56.28 10.59
N GLY A 670 -0.51 56.67 11.09
CA GLY A 670 -0.36 57.41 12.34
C GLY A 670 -0.41 56.55 13.60
N LEU A 671 -0.45 55.22 13.46
CA LEU A 671 -0.39 54.24 14.55
C LEU A 671 0.73 53.23 14.30
N CYS A 672 1.36 52.72 15.36
CA CYS A 672 2.36 51.66 15.24
C CYS A 672 1.68 50.32 14.88
N GLY A 673 1.96 49.78 13.70
CA GLY A 673 1.35 48.56 13.13
C GLY A 673 2.28 47.75 12.22
N CYS A 674 1.78 46.65 11.64
CA CYS A 674 2.52 45.84 10.67
C CYS A 674 2.30 46.32 9.24
N LEU A 675 3.31 46.17 8.38
CA LEU A 675 3.21 46.39 6.94
C LEU A 675 2.20 45.42 6.29
N SER A 676 1.64 45.79 5.13
CA SER A 676 0.50 45.09 4.48
C SER A 676 0.75 43.59 4.19
N ASP A 677 2.00 43.19 3.97
CA ASP A 677 2.40 41.81 3.71
C ASP A 677 2.57 40.96 4.99
N PHE A 678 2.36 41.57 6.16
CA PHE A 678 2.58 40.97 7.46
C PHE A 678 1.31 41.06 8.32
N TYR A 679 1.18 40.16 9.29
CA TYR A 679 0.15 40.19 10.31
C TYR A 679 0.79 40.23 11.70
N TYR A 680 0.12 40.87 12.65
CA TYR A 680 0.59 40.93 14.02
C TYR A 680 0.25 39.61 14.74
N ASN A 681 1.29 38.89 15.14
CA ASN A 681 1.16 37.66 15.90
C ASN A 681 1.22 38.00 17.40
N GLU A 682 0.05 38.06 18.04
CA GLU A 682 -0.13 38.41 19.46
C GLU A 682 0.73 37.57 20.43
N PRO A 683 0.81 36.22 20.30
CA PRO A 683 1.68 35.40 21.14
C PRO A 683 3.17 35.76 21.06
N SER A 684 3.66 36.10 19.86
CA SER A 684 5.07 36.42 19.62
C SER A 684 5.41 37.91 19.72
N LYS A 685 4.40 38.77 19.89
CA LYS A 685 4.51 40.24 19.88
C LYS A 685 5.33 40.78 18.70
N SER A 686 5.17 40.18 17.52
CA SER A 686 5.95 40.53 16.32
C SER A 686 5.12 40.42 15.03
N CYS A 687 5.55 41.15 14.00
CA CYS A 687 4.95 41.07 12.66
C CYS A 687 5.50 39.86 11.90
N GLN A 688 4.62 38.97 11.46
CA GLN A 688 4.95 37.75 10.71
C GLN A 688 4.39 37.81 9.29
N LYS A 689 5.09 37.21 8.33
CA LYS A 689 4.69 37.27 6.91
C LYS A 689 3.39 36.51 6.68
N LYS A 690 2.46 37.08 5.91
CA LYS A 690 1.22 36.40 5.50
C LYS A 690 1.52 35.14 4.68
N LEU A 691 0.73 34.09 4.91
CA LEU A 691 0.85 32.74 4.37
C LEU A 691 0.28 32.63 2.96
N HIS A 692 0.98 31.87 2.10
CA HIS A 692 0.62 31.63 0.71
C HIS A 692 -0.44 30.52 0.56
N TYR A 693 -1.02 30.39 -0.63
CA TYR A 693 -1.97 29.32 -0.96
C TYR A 693 -1.42 27.93 -0.62
N GLY A 694 -2.22 27.12 0.09
CA GLY A 694 -1.89 25.74 0.47
C GLY A 694 -1.16 25.58 1.82
N TYR A 695 -0.71 26.66 2.45
CA TYR A 695 -0.05 26.62 3.76
C TYR A 695 -1.06 26.47 4.90
N ASP A 696 -0.63 25.83 5.98
CA ASP A 696 -1.47 25.60 7.16
C ASP A 696 -1.68 26.92 7.94
N CYS A 697 -2.91 27.19 8.36
CA CYS A 697 -3.32 28.43 9.04
C CYS A 697 -4.33 28.14 10.15
N ASN A 698 -4.41 29.04 11.13
CA ASN A 698 -5.42 29.01 12.19
C ASN A 698 -6.48 30.11 12.04
N ALA A 699 -6.14 31.22 11.39
CA ALA A 699 -7.07 32.34 11.18
C ALA A 699 -6.87 33.00 9.81
N THR A 700 -7.94 33.52 9.22
CA THR A 700 -7.93 34.17 7.90
C THR A 700 -6.94 35.34 7.80
N LYS A 701 -6.70 36.08 8.90
CA LYS A 701 -5.74 37.19 8.96
C LYS A 701 -4.28 36.77 8.70
N GLU A 702 -4.00 35.47 8.81
CA GLU A 702 -2.68 34.90 8.56
C GLU A 702 -2.44 34.68 7.07
N CYS A 703 -3.48 34.61 6.23
CA CYS A 703 -3.36 34.35 4.80
C CYS A 703 -3.17 35.65 3.99
N GLN A 704 -2.56 35.53 2.80
CA GLN A 704 -2.48 36.64 1.85
C GLN A 704 -3.87 37.15 1.42
N ASP A 705 -3.91 38.40 0.99
CA ASP A 705 -5.15 39.04 0.57
C ASP A 705 -5.79 38.26 -0.60
N SER A 706 -7.11 38.05 -0.56
CA SER A 706 -7.93 37.13 -1.37
C SER A 706 -8.00 35.64 -0.95
N LEU A 707 -7.22 35.20 0.04
CA LEU A 707 -7.28 33.84 0.61
C LEU A 707 -8.02 33.80 1.94
N SER A 708 -8.65 32.66 2.24
CA SER A 708 -9.33 32.39 3.51
C SER A 708 -8.81 31.10 4.15
N CYS A 709 -8.75 31.09 5.47
CA CYS A 709 -8.32 29.91 6.20
C CYS A 709 -9.48 28.91 6.30
N THR A 710 -9.46 27.87 5.44
CA THR A 710 -10.55 26.88 5.35
C THR A 710 -9.99 25.47 5.51
N GLY A 711 -10.54 24.71 6.47
CA GLY A 711 -10.03 23.37 6.79
C GLY A 711 -8.57 23.37 7.27
N GLY A 712 -8.13 24.44 7.95
CA GLY A 712 -6.77 24.59 8.46
C GLY A 712 -5.73 24.97 7.40
N ARG A 713 -6.12 25.34 6.17
CA ARG A 713 -5.19 25.81 5.12
C ARG A 713 -5.68 27.06 4.42
N CYS A 714 -4.75 27.91 3.99
CA CYS A 714 -5.05 29.09 3.18
C CYS A 714 -5.50 28.64 1.77
N LYS A 715 -6.79 28.82 1.47
CA LYS A 715 -7.38 28.45 0.18
C LYS A 715 -8.31 29.57 -0.31
N CYS A 716 -8.74 29.48 -1.56
CA CYS A 716 -9.83 30.29 -2.07
C CYS A 716 -11.16 29.90 -1.41
N LEU A 717 -12.12 30.83 -1.38
CA LEU A 717 -13.47 30.55 -0.90
C LEU A 717 -14.17 29.52 -1.80
N THR A 718 -15.16 28.81 -1.25
CA THR A 718 -15.95 27.82 -1.98
C THR A 718 -16.53 28.43 -3.25
N GLY A 719 -16.28 27.80 -4.41
CA GLY A 719 -16.71 28.31 -5.72
C GLY A 719 -15.67 29.11 -6.50
N GLN A 720 -14.43 29.20 -5.98
CA GLN A 720 -13.31 29.89 -6.63
C GLN A 720 -12.08 28.98 -6.82
N TYR A 721 -11.31 29.22 -7.88
CA TYR A 721 -9.99 28.63 -8.14
C TYR A 721 -8.87 29.64 -7.89
N TYR A 722 -7.65 29.14 -7.65
CA TYR A 722 -6.47 29.96 -7.46
C TYR A 722 -5.72 30.16 -8.77
N HIS A 723 -5.59 31.41 -9.22
CA HIS A 723 -4.83 31.76 -10.41
C HIS A 723 -3.36 31.93 -10.04
N THR A 724 -2.53 30.94 -10.37
CA THR A 724 -1.10 30.90 -10.00
C THR A 724 -0.30 32.10 -10.49
N ASN A 725 -0.57 32.60 -11.72
CA ASN A 725 0.16 33.73 -12.28
C ASN A 725 -0.25 35.09 -11.64
N ASN A 726 -1.54 35.31 -11.38
CA ASN A 726 -2.06 36.55 -10.80
C ASN A 726 -2.06 36.53 -9.25
N ARG A 727 -1.76 35.37 -8.65
CA ARG A 727 -1.71 35.12 -7.20
C ARG A 727 -3.01 35.46 -6.46
N SER A 728 -4.16 35.28 -7.10
CA SER A 728 -5.47 35.66 -6.56
C SER A 728 -6.58 34.65 -6.92
N CYS A 729 -7.69 34.72 -6.20
CA CYS A 729 -8.83 33.81 -6.36
C CYS A 729 -9.88 34.33 -7.35
N TYR A 730 -10.38 33.46 -8.23
CA TYR A 730 -11.40 33.76 -9.25
C TYR A 730 -12.50 32.71 -9.28
N SER A 731 -13.72 33.06 -9.69
CA SER A 731 -14.82 32.10 -9.81
C SER A 731 -14.54 31.00 -10.86
N PHE A 732 -14.94 29.76 -10.55
CA PHE A 732 -14.81 28.63 -11.49
C PHE A 732 -15.52 28.89 -12.84
N LYS A 733 -14.96 28.29 -13.90
CA LYS A 733 -15.49 28.34 -15.26
C LYS A 733 -16.45 27.17 -15.52
N LEU A 734 -17.56 27.44 -16.22
CA LEU A 734 -18.56 26.44 -16.62
C LEU A 734 -18.19 25.77 -17.95
N TYR A 735 -18.89 24.69 -18.29
CA TYR A 735 -18.75 24.00 -19.57
C TYR A 735 -18.83 24.98 -20.76
N GLY A 736 -17.91 24.86 -21.71
CA GLY A 736 -17.82 25.72 -22.91
C GLY A 736 -17.19 27.10 -22.69
N MET A 737 -16.91 27.51 -21.44
CA MET A 737 -16.20 28.78 -21.18
C MET A 737 -14.71 28.65 -21.47
N GLN A 738 -14.10 29.73 -21.99
CA GLN A 738 -12.66 29.79 -22.24
C GLN A 738 -11.86 29.66 -20.93
N CYS A 739 -10.78 28.90 -21.00
CA CYS A 739 -9.91 28.58 -19.88
C CYS A 739 -8.42 28.63 -20.30
N ASP A 740 -7.53 28.61 -19.31
CA ASP A 740 -6.08 28.57 -19.50
C ASP A 740 -5.55 27.21 -19.01
N ALA A 741 -4.98 26.42 -19.94
CA ALA A 741 -4.51 25.05 -19.64
C ALA A 741 -3.31 25.03 -18.67
N THR A 742 -2.67 26.17 -18.41
CA THR A 742 -1.56 26.27 -17.43
C THR A 742 -2.05 26.38 -15.98
N ILE A 743 -3.34 26.61 -15.77
CA ILE A 743 -3.93 26.80 -14.44
C ILE A 743 -4.80 25.59 -14.09
N ARG A 744 -4.46 24.92 -12.98
CA ARG A 744 -5.21 23.75 -12.49
C ARG A 744 -6.52 24.17 -11.86
N ASP A 745 -7.51 23.29 -11.92
CA ASP A 745 -8.82 23.41 -11.24
C ASP A 745 -9.64 24.65 -11.64
N MET A 746 -9.43 25.20 -12.84
CA MET A 746 -10.21 26.34 -13.34
C MET A 746 -11.69 26.01 -13.60
N CYS A 747 -11.99 24.76 -13.94
CA CYS A 747 -13.32 24.33 -14.32
C CYS A 747 -14.11 23.88 -13.08
N LYS A 748 -15.40 24.22 -13.04
CA LYS A 748 -16.27 24.03 -11.86
C LYS A 748 -16.42 22.57 -11.43
N ASP A 749 -16.43 21.67 -12.40
CA ASP A 749 -16.60 20.24 -12.19
C ASP A 749 -15.25 19.53 -12.39
N PRO A 750 -14.83 18.61 -11.50
CA PRO A 750 -13.62 17.82 -11.70
C PRO A 750 -13.60 17.05 -13.03
N ASP A 751 -14.76 16.77 -13.62
CA ASP A 751 -14.86 16.07 -14.89
C ASP A 751 -14.66 16.99 -16.12
N PHE A 752 -14.63 18.32 -15.91
CA PHE A 752 -14.30 19.29 -16.95
C PHE A 752 -12.81 19.57 -16.98
N VAL A 753 -12.20 19.35 -18.13
CA VAL A 753 -10.78 19.60 -18.38
C VAL A 753 -10.63 20.80 -19.30
N CYS A 754 -9.67 21.67 -19.00
CA CYS A 754 -9.31 22.75 -19.90
C CYS A 754 -8.57 22.21 -21.12
N THR A 755 -9.24 22.14 -22.27
CA THR A 755 -8.69 21.59 -23.51
C THR A 755 -9.12 22.40 -24.71
N SER A 756 -8.37 22.33 -25.81
CA SER A 756 -8.69 23.04 -27.04
C SER A 756 -9.98 22.52 -27.68
N ASP A 757 -10.84 23.46 -28.07
CA ASP A 757 -12.06 23.23 -28.84
C ASP A 757 -11.76 22.99 -30.34
N ALA A 758 -12.80 22.75 -31.14
CA ALA A 758 -12.70 22.55 -32.59
C ALA A 758 -12.08 23.73 -33.35
N HIS A 759 -12.08 24.92 -32.76
CA HIS A 759 -11.54 26.17 -33.33
C HIS A 759 -10.15 26.53 -32.76
N GLY A 760 -9.56 25.66 -31.93
CA GLY A 760 -8.23 25.86 -31.33
C GLY A 760 -8.21 26.73 -30.07
N LEU A 761 -9.38 27.07 -29.50
CA LEU A 761 -9.48 27.85 -28.26
C LEU A 761 -9.61 26.91 -27.06
N SER A 762 -8.79 27.13 -26.02
CA SER A 762 -8.88 26.36 -24.77
C SER A 762 -10.18 26.67 -24.02
N ARG A 763 -11.02 25.66 -23.80
CA ARG A 763 -12.30 25.75 -23.08
C ARG A 763 -12.46 24.61 -22.06
N CYS A 764 -13.29 24.82 -21.05
CA CYS A 764 -13.68 23.77 -20.11
C CYS A 764 -14.61 22.78 -20.83
N LEU A 765 -14.08 21.62 -21.22
CA LEU A 765 -14.80 20.60 -21.98
C LEU A 765 -14.65 19.23 -21.30
N CYS A 766 -15.42 18.25 -21.76
CA CYS A 766 -15.26 16.88 -21.30
C CYS A 766 -13.93 16.28 -21.80
N SER A 767 -13.33 15.42 -20.98
CA SER A 767 -12.10 14.67 -21.29
C SER A 767 -12.20 13.89 -22.61
N PHE A 768 -11.06 13.44 -23.15
CA PHE A 768 -10.91 12.86 -24.49
C PHE A 768 -11.82 11.63 -24.76
N ASN A 769 -12.30 10.94 -23.70
CA ASN A 769 -13.14 9.74 -23.79
C ASN A 769 -14.53 9.91 -23.16
N THR A 770 -14.93 11.15 -22.85
CA THR A 770 -16.27 11.48 -22.36
C THR A 770 -16.96 12.49 -23.27
N PHE A 771 -18.28 12.48 -23.21
CA PHE A 771 -19.13 13.47 -23.85
C PHE A 771 -20.00 14.16 -22.80
N TYR A 772 -20.42 15.39 -23.08
CA TYR A 772 -21.33 16.12 -22.21
C TYR A 772 -22.78 15.67 -22.46
N ASP A 773 -23.44 15.10 -21.47
CA ASP A 773 -24.80 14.57 -21.62
C ASP A 773 -25.91 15.62 -21.38
N GLY A 774 -25.52 16.89 -21.16
CA GLY A 774 -26.41 18.00 -20.79
C GLY A 774 -26.34 18.36 -19.30
N PHE A 775 -25.73 17.52 -18.47
CA PHE A 775 -25.52 17.78 -17.04
C PHE A 775 -24.07 17.51 -16.62
N THR A 776 -23.50 16.36 -17.00
CA THR A 776 -22.14 15.93 -16.63
C THR A 776 -21.41 15.28 -17.81
N CYS A 777 -20.14 14.90 -17.61
CA CYS A 777 -19.38 14.17 -18.62
C CYS A 777 -19.58 12.65 -18.46
N SER A 778 -20.17 11.99 -19.46
CA SER A 778 -20.45 10.55 -19.45
C SER A 778 -19.54 9.76 -20.40
N HIS A 779 -19.23 8.52 -20.02
CA HIS A 779 -18.53 7.53 -20.83
C HIS A 779 -19.48 6.57 -21.57
N ASN A 780 -20.74 6.46 -21.12
CA ASN A 780 -21.67 5.44 -21.56
C ASN A 780 -22.70 6.03 -22.51
N LEU A 781 -22.74 5.52 -23.75
CA LEU A 781 -23.72 5.92 -24.76
C LEU A 781 -25.12 5.35 -24.49
N VAL A 782 -25.16 4.15 -23.91
CA VAL A 782 -26.39 3.40 -23.59
C VAL A 782 -26.80 3.73 -22.15
N SER A 783 -27.99 4.29 -21.98
CA SER A 783 -28.56 4.62 -20.67
C SER A 783 -29.20 3.41 -20.01
N GLU A 784 -29.88 2.57 -20.79
CA GLU A 784 -30.62 1.40 -20.30
C GLU A 784 -30.54 0.24 -21.30
N MET A 785 -30.64 -0.98 -20.77
CA MET A 785 -30.57 -2.22 -21.54
C MET A 785 -31.58 -3.24 -21.02
N GLU A 786 -32.38 -3.81 -21.93
CA GLU A 786 -33.31 -4.89 -21.61
C GLU A 786 -33.00 -6.14 -22.44
N LEU A 787 -33.08 -7.31 -21.79
CA LEU A 787 -32.71 -8.61 -22.33
C LEU A 787 -33.91 -9.55 -22.36
N SER A 788 -34.05 -10.29 -23.47
CA SER A 788 -35.07 -11.31 -23.67
C SER A 788 -34.46 -12.61 -24.22
N ILE A 789 -35.30 -13.58 -24.57
CA ILE A 789 -34.91 -14.89 -25.12
C ILE A 789 -34.23 -14.73 -26.49
N ASN A 790 -34.71 -13.81 -27.33
CA ASN A 790 -34.22 -13.62 -28.70
C ASN A 790 -34.07 -12.14 -29.10
N GLN A 791 -34.11 -11.24 -28.12
CA GLN A 791 -34.14 -9.80 -28.34
C GLN A 791 -33.31 -9.06 -27.29
N VAL A 792 -32.60 -8.02 -27.73
CA VAL A 792 -31.91 -7.05 -26.86
C VAL A 792 -32.38 -5.64 -27.25
N ASN A 793 -32.82 -4.87 -26.27
CA ASN A 793 -33.18 -3.46 -26.44
C ASN A 793 -32.11 -2.58 -25.82
N LEU A 794 -31.62 -1.60 -26.58
CA LEU A 794 -30.62 -0.63 -26.17
C LEU A 794 -31.24 0.77 -26.24
N THR A 795 -31.31 1.46 -25.10
CA THR A 795 -31.79 2.85 -25.02
C THR A 795 -30.61 3.81 -24.92
N PHE A 796 -30.59 4.83 -25.76
CA PHE A 796 -29.51 5.84 -25.81
C PHE A 796 -29.95 7.18 -25.19
N HIS A 797 -28.99 7.90 -24.59
CA HIS A 797 -29.21 9.23 -24.03
C HIS A 797 -29.78 10.22 -25.08
N LYS A 798 -30.81 11.00 -24.70
CA LYS A 798 -31.53 11.95 -25.58
C LYS A 798 -30.72 13.12 -26.13
N ALA A 799 -29.56 13.41 -25.55
CA ALA A 799 -28.77 14.60 -25.87
C ALA A 799 -28.17 14.61 -27.30
N PHE A 800 -28.30 13.52 -28.06
CA PHE A 800 -27.72 13.42 -29.40
C PHE A 800 -28.76 12.83 -30.34
N GLY A 801 -29.23 13.63 -31.30
CA GLY A 801 -29.95 13.08 -32.44
C GLY A 801 -29.10 11.98 -33.08
N LEU A 802 -29.49 10.70 -32.96
CA LEU A 802 -28.78 9.56 -33.53
C LEU A 802 -28.80 9.66 -35.07
N ARG A 803 -27.85 10.40 -35.65
CA ARG A 803 -27.77 10.58 -37.11
C ARG A 803 -27.02 9.44 -37.80
N SER A 804 -25.97 8.90 -37.17
CA SER A 804 -25.19 7.77 -37.70
C SER A 804 -24.48 6.99 -36.59
N PHE A 805 -24.78 5.70 -36.46
CA PHE A 805 -24.06 4.78 -35.59
C PHE A 805 -23.78 3.49 -36.35
N ASN A 806 -22.68 2.83 -36.01
CA ASN A 806 -22.31 1.50 -36.47
C ASN A 806 -22.45 0.54 -35.29
N LEU A 807 -23.54 -0.24 -35.31
CA LEU A 807 -23.78 -1.32 -34.36
C LEU A 807 -23.33 -2.62 -35.01
N SER A 808 -22.44 -3.35 -34.35
CA SER A 808 -22.05 -4.70 -34.72
C SER A 808 -22.17 -5.64 -33.53
N TRP A 809 -22.50 -6.89 -33.80
CA TRP A 809 -22.55 -7.94 -32.78
C TRP A 809 -21.95 -9.23 -33.30
N SER A 810 -21.38 -10.01 -32.40
CA SER A 810 -20.81 -11.33 -32.71
C SER A 810 -21.19 -12.33 -31.62
N ALA A 811 -21.61 -13.52 -32.04
CA ALA A 811 -21.80 -14.65 -31.14
C ALA A 811 -20.43 -15.26 -30.80
N THR A 812 -20.19 -15.59 -29.54
CA THR A 812 -18.96 -16.29 -29.14
C THR A 812 -19.05 -17.76 -29.53
N GLY A 813 -18.10 -18.22 -30.35
CA GLY A 813 -17.92 -19.66 -30.66
C GLY A 813 -18.53 -20.16 -31.97
N ASN A 814 -19.29 -19.36 -32.73
CA ASN A 814 -19.75 -19.69 -34.10
C ASN A 814 -19.95 -18.40 -34.94
N SER A 815 -19.61 -18.45 -36.24
CA SER A 815 -19.49 -17.29 -37.15
C SER A 815 -20.75 -16.94 -37.96
N HIS A 816 -21.89 -17.56 -37.71
CA HIS A 816 -23.13 -17.30 -38.46
C HIS A 816 -24.31 -17.11 -37.52
N ASP A 817 -24.66 -15.85 -37.28
CA ASP A 817 -25.93 -15.51 -36.64
C ASP A 817 -26.65 -14.40 -37.41
N TYR A 818 -27.95 -14.57 -37.61
CA TYR A 818 -28.80 -13.72 -38.46
C TYR A 818 -29.74 -12.88 -37.59
N GLY A 819 -29.15 -11.95 -36.82
CA GLY A 819 -29.92 -10.93 -36.12
C GLY A 819 -30.44 -9.86 -37.07
N SER A 820 -31.61 -9.28 -36.78
CA SER A 820 -32.12 -8.10 -37.49
C SER A 820 -32.28 -6.92 -36.54
N GLN A 821 -31.80 -5.75 -36.94
CA GLN A 821 -31.95 -4.53 -36.15
C GLN A 821 -33.18 -3.73 -36.56
N PHE A 822 -33.85 -3.14 -35.58
CA PHE A 822 -34.92 -2.16 -35.75
C PHE A 822 -34.58 -0.92 -34.93
N ILE A 823 -34.77 0.26 -35.52
CA ILE A 823 -34.40 1.55 -34.92
C ILE A 823 -35.67 2.38 -34.78
N ASN A 824 -35.96 2.84 -33.57
CA ASN A 824 -37.09 3.74 -33.30
C ASN A 824 -36.65 4.85 -32.33
N GLY A 825 -36.32 6.02 -32.88
CA GLY A 825 -35.78 7.14 -32.10
C GLY A 825 -34.48 6.73 -31.40
N ASN A 826 -34.51 6.73 -30.06
CA ASN A 826 -33.36 6.40 -29.21
C ASN A 826 -33.29 4.93 -28.79
N LEU A 827 -34.19 4.10 -29.31
CA LEU A 827 -34.25 2.68 -29.02
C LEU A 827 -33.74 1.90 -30.22
N ILE A 828 -32.70 1.09 -30.00
CA ILE A 828 -32.29 0.06 -30.96
C ILE A 828 -32.74 -1.30 -30.41
N SER A 829 -33.54 -2.01 -31.18
CA SER A 829 -33.97 -3.36 -30.88
C SER A 829 -33.29 -4.34 -31.82
N ILE A 830 -32.53 -5.28 -31.25
CA ILE A 830 -31.83 -6.33 -31.98
C ILE A 830 -32.63 -7.60 -31.76
N GLN A 831 -33.23 -8.12 -32.82
CA GLN A 831 -34.16 -9.25 -32.78
C GLN A 831 -33.58 -10.46 -33.52
N LYS A 832 -34.24 -11.61 -33.35
CA LYS A 832 -33.85 -12.90 -33.95
C LYS A 832 -32.48 -13.40 -33.49
N LEU A 833 -32.09 -13.04 -32.27
CA LEU A 833 -30.89 -13.57 -31.65
C LEU A 833 -31.13 -15.02 -31.23
N THR A 834 -30.09 -15.85 -31.36
CA THR A 834 -30.05 -17.22 -30.86
C THR A 834 -30.23 -17.23 -29.32
N PRO A 835 -31.20 -17.98 -28.79
CA PRO A 835 -31.43 -18.09 -27.34
C PRO A 835 -30.27 -18.76 -26.61
N GLY A 836 -30.01 -18.34 -25.37
CA GLY A 836 -28.93 -18.88 -24.52
C GLY A 836 -27.50 -18.58 -24.98
N GLN A 837 -27.33 -17.88 -26.11
CA GLN A 837 -26.04 -17.56 -26.73
C GLN A 837 -25.44 -16.30 -26.11
N GLN A 838 -24.12 -16.32 -25.94
CA GLN A 838 -23.36 -15.14 -25.55
C GLN A 838 -23.03 -14.29 -26.79
N TYR A 839 -23.34 -13.00 -26.69
CA TYR A 839 -23.06 -11.98 -27.69
C TYR A 839 -22.14 -10.91 -27.15
N ILE A 840 -21.26 -10.45 -28.03
CA ILE A 840 -20.47 -9.25 -27.84
C ILE A 840 -21.02 -8.19 -28.78
N PHE A 841 -21.60 -7.15 -28.21
CA PHE A 841 -22.08 -5.98 -28.94
C PHE A 841 -21.02 -4.90 -28.91
N THR A 842 -20.83 -4.25 -30.05
CA THR A 842 -19.94 -3.12 -30.23
C THR A 842 -20.72 -2.02 -30.90
N VAL A 843 -20.97 -0.94 -30.17
CA VAL A 843 -21.60 0.26 -30.68
C VAL A 843 -20.51 1.29 -30.90
N ALA A 844 -20.30 1.68 -32.15
CA ALA A 844 -19.47 2.83 -32.50
C ALA A 844 -20.37 3.95 -33.02
N THR A 845 -20.28 5.14 -32.45
CA THR A 845 -20.99 6.31 -32.98
C THR A 845 -19.99 7.42 -33.25
N SER A 846 -20.17 8.10 -34.37
CA SER A 846 -19.52 9.38 -34.62
C SER A 846 -20.48 10.45 -34.12
N LEU A 847 -20.16 11.07 -32.99
CA LEU A 847 -20.87 12.26 -32.54
C LEU A 847 -20.57 13.38 -33.54
N THR A 848 -21.54 13.71 -34.40
CA THR A 848 -21.53 14.96 -35.13
C THR A 848 -21.81 16.07 -34.13
N SER A 849 -20.91 17.04 -34.03
CA SER A 849 -20.97 18.14 -33.08
C SER A 849 -22.30 18.89 -33.16
N GLU A 850 -23.27 18.58 -32.29
CA GLU A 850 -24.42 19.47 -32.10
C GLU A 850 -24.07 20.65 -31.19
N SER A 851 -22.90 20.61 -30.51
CA SER A 851 -22.32 21.75 -29.80
C SER A 851 -21.16 22.36 -30.59
N GLU A 852 -21.13 23.70 -30.72
CA GLU A 852 -20.15 24.50 -31.49
C GLU A 852 -18.68 24.35 -31.05
N TYR A 853 -18.39 23.49 -30.07
CA TYR A 853 -17.09 23.42 -29.38
C TYR A 853 -16.35 22.09 -29.57
N GLU A 854 -17.02 20.98 -29.83
CA GLU A 854 -16.36 19.66 -29.90
C GLU A 854 -16.09 19.22 -31.34
N ASN A 855 -14.89 18.69 -31.59
CA ASN A 855 -14.58 17.97 -32.83
C ASN A 855 -15.41 16.68 -32.90
N ASN A 856 -15.61 16.14 -34.11
CA ASN A 856 -16.24 14.84 -34.29
C ASN A 856 -15.51 13.78 -33.46
N LYS A 857 -16.17 13.28 -32.41
CA LYS A 857 -15.66 12.23 -31.53
C LYS A 857 -16.25 10.90 -31.95
N THR A 858 -15.41 9.91 -32.17
CA THR A 858 -15.83 8.52 -32.31
C THR A 858 -15.82 7.86 -30.94
N LEU A 859 -17.00 7.52 -30.43
CA LEU A 859 -17.14 6.78 -29.19
C LEU A 859 -17.48 5.33 -29.50
N GLN A 860 -16.80 4.41 -28.82
CA GLN A 860 -17.02 2.98 -28.96
C GLN A 860 -17.33 2.38 -27.59
N SER A 861 -18.53 1.81 -27.45
CA SER A 861 -18.93 1.04 -26.26
C SER A 861 -19.01 -0.43 -26.63
N ARG A 862 -18.42 -1.29 -25.80
CA ARG A 862 -18.43 -2.75 -25.99
C ARG A 862 -18.96 -3.42 -24.74
N PHE A 863 -19.94 -4.30 -24.91
CA PHE A 863 -20.55 -5.04 -23.81
C PHE A 863 -20.86 -6.48 -24.22
N SER A 864 -20.85 -7.39 -23.24
CA SER A 864 -21.08 -8.82 -23.43
C SER A 864 -22.32 -9.24 -22.65
N LEU A 865 -23.23 -9.96 -23.31
CA LEU A 865 -24.50 -10.39 -22.74
C LEU A 865 -24.82 -11.82 -23.15
N VAL A 866 -25.65 -12.50 -22.38
CA VAL A 866 -26.14 -13.85 -22.70
C VAL A 866 -27.65 -13.81 -22.74
N THR A 867 -28.26 -14.14 -23.88
CA THR A 867 -29.72 -14.21 -24.02
C THR A 867 -30.30 -15.29 -23.10
N TYR A 868 -31.59 -15.16 -22.76
CA TYR A 868 -32.26 -16.23 -22.02
C TYR A 868 -32.39 -17.48 -22.90
N PRO A 869 -32.22 -18.69 -22.35
CA PRO A 869 -32.44 -19.92 -23.12
C PRO A 869 -33.92 -20.04 -23.49
N ALA A 870 -34.23 -20.59 -24.67
CA ALA A 870 -35.61 -20.84 -25.07
C ALA A 870 -36.22 -21.97 -24.23
N SER A 871 -37.54 -22.06 -24.22
CA SER A 871 -38.22 -23.18 -23.57
C SER A 871 -37.90 -24.51 -24.28
N PRO A 872 -37.58 -25.57 -23.54
CA PRO A 872 -37.46 -26.93 -24.07
C PRO A 872 -38.75 -27.39 -24.75
N GLY A 873 -38.65 -28.32 -25.70
CA GLY A 873 -39.86 -28.92 -26.25
C GLY A 873 -40.51 -29.94 -25.31
N LYS A 874 -41.74 -30.35 -25.65
CA LYS A 874 -42.49 -31.34 -24.86
C LYS A 874 -41.80 -32.71 -24.85
N LEU A 875 -42.16 -33.53 -23.86
CA LEU A 875 -41.74 -34.92 -23.78
C LEU A 875 -42.26 -35.68 -25.01
N TRP A 876 -41.37 -36.41 -25.67
CA TRP A 876 -41.67 -37.15 -26.89
C TRP A 876 -41.98 -38.60 -26.56
N LEU A 877 -43.27 -38.88 -26.30
CA LEU A 877 -43.73 -40.17 -25.77
C LEU A 877 -43.35 -41.35 -26.68
N GLU A 878 -43.50 -41.21 -28.00
CA GLU A 878 -43.21 -42.27 -28.98
C GLU A 878 -41.73 -42.66 -29.07
N ARG A 879 -40.83 -41.71 -28.78
CA ARG A 879 -39.37 -41.95 -28.74
C ARG A 879 -38.85 -42.28 -27.35
N SER A 880 -39.72 -42.17 -26.35
CA SER A 880 -39.41 -42.50 -24.96
C SER A 880 -39.69 -43.97 -24.69
N GLN A 881 -38.82 -44.62 -23.91
CA GLN A 881 -39.04 -45.99 -23.47
C GLN A 881 -39.81 -45.97 -22.14
N LEU A 882 -41.13 -46.18 -22.21
CA LEU A 882 -42.05 -46.05 -21.06
C LEU A 882 -42.66 -47.38 -20.59
N ASN A 883 -42.35 -48.49 -21.24
CA ASN A 883 -42.91 -49.81 -20.96
C ASN A 883 -42.02 -50.71 -20.08
N LYS A 884 -40.71 -50.41 -20.03
CA LYS A 884 -39.73 -51.23 -19.32
C LYS A 884 -38.61 -50.39 -18.72
N SER A 885 -38.27 -50.68 -17.46
CA SER A 885 -37.16 -50.05 -16.73
C SER A 885 -35.79 -50.55 -17.26
N PRO A 886 -34.77 -49.68 -17.46
CA PRO A 886 -34.80 -48.23 -17.24
C PRO A 886 -35.71 -47.50 -18.23
N TYR A 887 -36.51 -46.58 -17.70
CA TYR A 887 -37.32 -45.69 -18.52
C TYR A 887 -36.43 -44.60 -19.09
N ILE A 888 -36.59 -44.33 -20.39
CA ILE A 888 -35.83 -43.31 -21.10
C ILE A 888 -36.82 -42.26 -21.57
N LEU A 889 -36.74 -41.07 -21.00
CA LEU A 889 -37.59 -39.94 -21.30
C LEU A 889 -36.86 -39.00 -22.25
N LYS A 890 -37.27 -38.97 -23.51
CA LYS A 890 -36.69 -38.10 -24.52
C LYS A 890 -37.60 -36.90 -24.74
N PHE A 891 -37.03 -35.71 -24.85
CA PHE A 891 -37.77 -34.49 -25.17
C PHE A 891 -37.07 -33.75 -26.30
N ASN A 892 -37.78 -32.81 -26.92
CA ASN A 892 -37.16 -31.96 -27.93
C ASN A 892 -36.23 -30.96 -27.26
N GLN A 893 -34.97 -30.90 -27.73
CA GLN A 893 -34.01 -29.90 -27.26
C GLN A 893 -34.57 -28.49 -27.43
N SER A 894 -34.20 -27.60 -26.52
CA SER A 894 -34.50 -26.18 -26.66
C SER A 894 -33.77 -25.60 -27.88
N GLN A 895 -34.35 -24.55 -28.46
CA GLN A 895 -33.71 -23.81 -29.53
C GLN A 895 -32.54 -22.97 -28.98
N GLY A 896 -31.42 -22.95 -29.71
CA GLY A 896 -30.24 -22.20 -29.33
C GLY A 896 -29.26 -22.97 -28.44
N VAL A 897 -28.50 -22.26 -27.62
CA VAL A 897 -27.43 -22.83 -26.80
C VAL A 897 -27.93 -23.12 -25.39
N VAL A 898 -27.88 -24.40 -25.02
CA VAL A 898 -28.23 -24.85 -23.68
C VAL A 898 -27.03 -25.52 -23.03
N ASN A 899 -26.76 -25.14 -21.79
CA ASN A 899 -25.73 -25.78 -20.97
C ASN A 899 -26.28 -27.04 -20.30
N SER A 900 -27.48 -26.95 -19.72
CA SER A 900 -28.16 -28.10 -19.11
C SER A 900 -29.68 -27.91 -19.02
N TYR A 901 -30.40 -29.00 -18.84
CA TYR A 901 -31.82 -29.05 -18.54
C TYR A 901 -32.03 -29.57 -17.12
N GLN A 902 -33.00 -29.02 -16.41
CA GLN A 902 -33.56 -29.62 -15.20
C GLN A 902 -34.88 -30.25 -15.57
N VAL A 903 -35.01 -31.56 -15.34
CA VAL A 903 -36.25 -32.31 -15.55
C VAL A 903 -36.78 -32.73 -14.19
N THR A 904 -37.97 -32.24 -13.87
CA THR A 904 -38.72 -32.55 -12.67
C THR A 904 -39.93 -33.38 -13.05
N ILE A 905 -40.14 -34.53 -12.41
CA ILE A 905 -41.29 -35.41 -12.68
C ILE A 905 -42.02 -35.67 -11.38
N LYS A 906 -43.33 -35.45 -11.37
CA LYS A 906 -44.21 -35.54 -10.21
C LYS A 906 -45.34 -36.51 -10.50
N THR A 907 -45.80 -37.28 -9.51
CA THR A 907 -47.02 -38.08 -9.68
C THR A 907 -48.26 -37.19 -9.70
N VAL A 908 -49.24 -37.48 -10.56
CA VAL A 908 -50.47 -36.67 -10.65
C VAL A 908 -51.27 -36.71 -9.34
N ASN A 909 -51.34 -37.89 -8.71
CA ASN A 909 -52.21 -38.09 -7.55
C ASN A 909 -51.60 -37.66 -6.21
N LEU A 910 -50.28 -37.55 -6.11
CA LEU A 910 -49.60 -37.21 -4.86
C LEU A 910 -48.80 -35.92 -4.94
N MET A 911 -48.62 -35.32 -6.13
CA MET A 911 -47.74 -34.15 -6.36
C MET A 911 -46.31 -34.34 -5.78
N HIS A 912 -45.89 -35.58 -5.56
CA HIS A 912 -44.56 -35.91 -5.04
C HIS A 912 -43.58 -35.90 -6.20
N GLU A 913 -42.50 -35.14 -6.06
CA GLU A 913 -41.38 -35.15 -7.01
C GLU A 913 -40.68 -36.51 -6.92
N VAL A 914 -40.77 -37.27 -7.99
CA VAL A 914 -40.19 -38.61 -8.10
C VAL A 914 -38.80 -38.52 -8.71
N ILE A 915 -38.56 -37.54 -9.58
CA ILE A 915 -37.28 -37.36 -10.27
C ILE A 915 -36.98 -35.87 -10.36
N ILE A 916 -35.79 -35.48 -9.92
CA ILE A 916 -35.16 -34.20 -10.27
C ILE A 916 -33.78 -34.55 -10.84
N ARG A 917 -33.57 -34.31 -12.12
CA ARG A 917 -32.31 -34.62 -12.79
C ARG A 917 -31.84 -33.42 -13.60
N ARG A 918 -30.57 -33.09 -13.44
CA ARG A 918 -29.88 -32.16 -14.33
C ARG A 918 -29.19 -32.97 -15.43
N VAL A 919 -29.58 -32.75 -16.67
CA VAL A 919 -29.06 -33.46 -17.84
C VAL A 919 -28.52 -32.47 -18.86
N THR A 920 -27.42 -32.81 -19.52
CA THR A 920 -26.84 -31.98 -20.59
C THR A 920 -27.44 -32.30 -21.95
N ASN A 921 -27.90 -33.54 -22.13
CA ASN A 921 -28.60 -34.02 -23.32
C ASN A 921 -30.13 -33.94 -23.12
N PRO A 922 -30.93 -33.84 -24.19
CA PRO A 922 -32.39 -33.78 -24.11
C PRO A 922 -33.04 -35.15 -23.82
N GLU A 923 -32.42 -35.91 -22.91
CA GLU A 923 -32.87 -37.22 -22.47
C GLU A 923 -32.60 -37.43 -20.98
N VAL A 924 -33.52 -38.12 -20.30
CA VAL A 924 -33.39 -38.51 -18.90
C VAL A 924 -33.60 -40.02 -18.81
N ILE A 925 -32.61 -40.71 -18.25
CA ILE A 925 -32.69 -42.14 -17.95
C ILE A 925 -33.01 -42.29 -16.46
N THR A 926 -34.05 -43.06 -16.15
CA THR A 926 -34.52 -43.25 -14.77
C THR A 926 -35.06 -44.65 -14.54
N PHE A 927 -34.89 -45.15 -13.32
CA PHE A 927 -35.45 -46.42 -12.86
C PHE A 927 -36.62 -46.20 -11.89
N ASP A 928 -36.91 -44.93 -11.56
CA ASP A 928 -37.66 -44.52 -10.38
C ASP A 928 -39.16 -44.34 -10.65
N LEU A 929 -39.65 -44.76 -11.83
CA LEU A 929 -41.06 -44.66 -12.22
C LEU A 929 -41.80 -45.99 -12.03
N TYR A 930 -43.06 -45.91 -11.62
CA TYR A 930 -43.90 -47.08 -11.36
C TYR A 930 -44.79 -47.40 -12.56
N PRO A 931 -44.95 -48.69 -12.92
CA PRO A 931 -45.92 -49.12 -13.91
C PRO A 931 -47.34 -48.64 -13.60
N ASN A 932 -48.12 -48.38 -14.64
CA ASN A 932 -49.53 -47.95 -14.58
C ASN A 932 -49.77 -46.66 -13.77
N THR A 933 -48.77 -45.78 -13.69
CA THR A 933 -48.86 -44.52 -12.93
C THR A 933 -48.78 -43.31 -13.87
N GLN A 934 -49.63 -42.31 -13.63
CA GLN A 934 -49.64 -41.05 -14.36
C GLN A 934 -48.76 -40.01 -13.67
N TYR A 935 -47.95 -39.32 -14.46
CA TYR A 935 -46.97 -38.32 -14.03
C TYR A 935 -47.18 -36.99 -14.75
N ILE A 936 -46.83 -35.90 -14.08
CA ILE A 936 -46.60 -34.57 -14.64
C ILE A 936 -45.09 -34.36 -14.74
N TYR A 937 -44.62 -33.77 -15.82
CA TYR A 937 -43.24 -33.34 -15.96
C TYR A 937 -43.15 -31.82 -16.07
N GLU A 938 -42.00 -31.28 -15.69
CA GLU A 938 -41.57 -29.90 -15.86
C GLU A 938 -40.12 -29.91 -16.33
N ILE A 939 -39.83 -29.23 -17.44
CA ILE A 939 -38.50 -29.18 -18.05
C ILE A 939 -38.08 -27.71 -18.20
N ILE A 940 -36.95 -27.34 -17.60
CA ILE A 940 -36.37 -25.99 -17.64
C ILE A 940 -34.97 -26.06 -18.26
N ALA A 941 -34.66 -25.20 -19.24
CA ALA A 941 -33.31 -25.06 -19.78
C ALA A 941 -32.51 -23.98 -19.04
N TYR A 942 -31.20 -24.22 -18.93
CA TYR A 942 -30.22 -23.32 -18.32
C TYR A 942 -29.12 -22.98 -19.32
N ASN A 943 -28.76 -21.70 -19.41
CA ASN A 943 -27.56 -21.27 -20.15
C ASN A 943 -26.30 -21.39 -19.28
N MET A 944 -25.13 -21.01 -19.83
CA MET A 944 -23.84 -21.11 -19.13
C MET A 944 -23.70 -20.21 -17.89
N LEU A 945 -24.53 -19.17 -17.76
CA LEU A 945 -24.56 -18.27 -16.60
C LEU A 945 -25.61 -18.70 -15.55
N GLY A 946 -26.40 -19.73 -15.84
CA GLY A 946 -27.46 -20.23 -14.97
C GLY A 946 -28.80 -19.52 -15.12
N ASN A 947 -29.00 -18.67 -16.13
CA ASN A 947 -30.30 -18.08 -16.42
C ASN A 947 -31.27 -19.16 -16.92
N GLN A 948 -32.54 -19.06 -16.52
CA GLN A 948 -33.58 -20.06 -16.74
C GLN A 948 -34.47 -19.72 -17.93
N SER A 949 -34.93 -20.74 -18.66
CA SER A 949 -36.03 -20.60 -19.62
C SER A 949 -37.38 -20.60 -18.90
N ALA A 950 -38.45 -20.22 -19.59
CA ALA A 950 -39.79 -20.62 -19.16
C ALA A 950 -39.90 -22.15 -19.17
N ALA A 951 -40.62 -22.70 -18.20
CA ALA A 951 -40.74 -24.14 -17.98
C ALA A 951 -41.74 -24.78 -18.95
N THR A 952 -41.40 -25.94 -19.48
CA THR A 952 -42.30 -26.76 -20.31
C THR A 952 -42.91 -27.86 -19.46
N THR A 953 -44.23 -27.83 -19.29
CA THR A 953 -44.97 -28.79 -18.49
C THR A 953 -45.88 -29.69 -19.34
N GLY A 954 -46.18 -30.87 -18.83
CA GLY A 954 -47.10 -31.81 -19.48
C GLY A 954 -47.31 -33.06 -18.63
N ASN A 955 -48.03 -34.05 -19.14
CA ASN A 955 -48.28 -35.30 -18.45
C ASN A 955 -47.97 -36.53 -19.31
N PHE A 956 -47.71 -37.67 -18.67
CA PHE A 956 -47.48 -38.95 -19.34
C PHE A 956 -47.84 -40.12 -18.40
N MET A 957 -47.97 -41.32 -18.95
CA MET A 957 -48.29 -42.53 -18.19
C MET A 957 -47.28 -43.62 -18.51
N ILE A 958 -46.83 -44.34 -17.49
CA ILE A 958 -46.04 -45.56 -17.65
C ILE A 958 -47.01 -46.73 -17.82
N THR A 959 -46.84 -47.56 -18.84
CA THR A 959 -47.67 -48.75 -19.08
C THR A 959 -46.93 -50.00 -18.63
N ALA A 960 -47.58 -50.90 -17.90
CA ALA A 960 -46.99 -52.19 -17.55
C ALA A 960 -46.84 -53.09 -18.79
N ASP A 961 -45.71 -53.80 -18.90
CA ASP A 961 -45.49 -54.82 -19.92
C ASP A 961 -46.49 -55.97 -19.69
N SER A 962 -47.44 -56.18 -20.62
CA SER A 962 -48.34 -57.33 -20.55
C SER A 962 -47.56 -58.60 -20.88
N PRO A 963 -47.68 -59.70 -20.12
CA PRO A 963 -47.01 -60.95 -20.46
C PRO A 963 -47.67 -61.52 -21.71
N THR A 964 -47.08 -61.30 -22.87
CA THR A 964 -47.47 -62.01 -24.09
C THR A 964 -47.02 -63.45 -23.95
N GLN A 965 -48.01 -64.34 -24.00
CA GLN A 965 -47.88 -65.78 -24.07
C GLN A 965 -46.78 -66.16 -25.06
N ALA A 966 -45.88 -67.04 -24.61
CA ALA A 966 -44.96 -67.76 -25.48
C ALA A 966 -45.77 -68.56 -26.51
N GLN A 967 -45.97 -68.01 -27.70
CA GLN A 967 -46.21 -68.82 -28.88
C GLN A 967 -44.87 -69.34 -29.37
N VAL A 968 -44.62 -70.59 -29.03
CA VAL A 968 -43.78 -71.48 -29.83
C VAL A 968 -44.29 -71.44 -31.26
N ARG A 969 -43.49 -70.89 -32.18
CA ARG A 969 -43.55 -71.24 -33.61
C ARG A 969 -42.15 -71.40 -34.16
N PHE A 970 -41.84 -72.66 -34.43
CA PHE A 970 -40.80 -73.12 -35.36
C PHE A 970 -40.88 -72.36 -36.69
N LYS A 971 -39.74 -72.07 -37.31
CA LYS A 971 -39.26 -72.78 -38.53
C LYS A 971 -38.04 -72.12 -39.19
N SER A 972 -37.20 -73.01 -39.73
CA SER A 972 -36.42 -72.98 -40.98
C SER A 972 -35.67 -71.72 -41.38
#